data_AF-A0AAV6C813-F1
#
_entry.id   AF-A0AAV6C813-F1
#
_cell.length_a   1.000
_cell.length_b   1.000
_cell.length_c   1.000
_cell.angle_alpha   90.00
_cell.angle_beta   90.00
_cell.angle_gamma   90.00
#
_symmetry.space_group_name_H-M   'P 1'
#
loop_
_entity.id
_entity.type
_entity.pdbx_description
1 polymer ?
#
loop_
_entity_poly.entity_id
_entity_poly.type
_entity_poly.pdbx_seq_one_letter_code
_entity_poly.pdbx_strand_id
1 'polypeptide(L)'
;MWPHSVVTKSSYEPIGVRTSSWTCFAAVVVAAMLLGGCATGFNWRSQPSSSSSSGPYTIGGNVLGLTGTGLVLQDNGKDNLTINANGPFTFATAVASGYLVTVLTQPTNPTQTCSVTNGTGTTTANVTNVEIVCGDIFTVGGSITGLDGSGLVLQDNGGDNLHVSGTGNVSFTFATPLVPGTAYAVTVLTQPSNPTQTCTVSNGTGTISGNVTNVLLSCSQPKFTIGGSVVGLIQGVGDTLELQDNGGDNLLVTGDANFTFPTLVTYGGIYNVQVFLPPSSQPQPCNEFFYTGVATGNVSDVIVDCQHNDWNWISWYISSTNTANNLAAVTTPLFPPGEIAPPDVGTPGGRVFPATWTDAQGNKWLFGGNGYPFPNPLVPTSETLPGLLNDLWVYDQAIGGWLPANLPTFINTSGYWQDDTTPLESEDASGYYGTLGASTGGTPGARWGSSTWTDGSGNLWMFGGQGYDSSTEDFTLLNDIWEWIPGGLDPNGAGTFTGEWIWQGGSSVGSSATNNGAPANYGTQNVPAAGNIPGGRWAAATFTDAAGANVWLFGGQGVDSTGTIVLLNDLWEYNIASRTWTWISGSNVGNKNGVYGTQGSPAAGNFPGGRQNAVLWVDASGKVWLFGGFGFDSVGSGAPLGDTLNDLWEFSGGQWTWVSGSNLANQNGTYGTQTLPAAANVPGSRWGSGGWTDASNNLWFFGGWGYGSITSHPQGYLNDIWEYQHSTGQWIWWKGSNDVNQNGQYLTNGIPYVKNVVGARRGAGIWVPDAPACPVTGAVGNGGACYVWVFGGAGYDNSQNTSPGYLNDLWTYLPFP
;
A
#
# COMPACT_ATOMS: atom_id res chain seq x y z
N MET A 1 38.34 -32.63 -28.62
CA MET A 1 38.46 -34.02 -29.12
C MET A 1 37.29 -34.83 -28.57
N TRP A 2 36.88 -35.88 -29.29
CA TRP A 2 35.86 -36.89 -28.93
C TRP A 2 36.55 -38.27 -29.03
N PRO A 3 35.94 -39.40 -28.59
CA PRO A 3 34.81 -39.61 -27.67
C PRO A 3 35.14 -40.64 -26.56
N HIS A 4 34.15 -41.08 -25.78
CA HIS A 4 33.81 -42.50 -25.64
C HIS A 4 32.40 -42.67 -25.02
N SER A 5 31.70 -43.78 -25.31
CA SER A 5 30.29 -44.04 -24.94
C SER A 5 30.13 -45.42 -24.25
N VAL A 6 28.87 -45.86 -23.99
CA VAL A 6 28.39 -47.22 -23.53
C VAL A 6 28.09 -47.32 -22.00
N VAL A 7 26.97 -47.87 -21.47
CA VAL A 7 25.64 -48.31 -22.01
C VAL A 7 24.56 -48.42 -20.88
N THR A 8 23.29 -48.26 -21.28
CA THR A 8 21.94 -48.54 -20.67
C THR A 8 21.68 -49.06 -19.23
N LYS A 9 20.42 -48.75 -18.82
CA LYS A 9 19.46 -49.49 -17.97
C LYS A 9 19.45 -49.26 -16.44
N SER A 10 18.26 -48.90 -15.95
CA SER A 10 17.88 -48.80 -14.54
C SER A 10 16.87 -49.89 -14.14
N SER A 11 16.75 -50.15 -12.84
CA SER A 11 15.80 -51.08 -12.23
C SER A 11 15.58 -50.74 -10.75
N TYR A 12 14.32 -50.81 -10.27
CA TYR A 12 13.82 -51.32 -8.97
C TYR A 12 14.70 -51.18 -7.69
N GLU A 13 14.20 -50.77 -6.51
CA GLU A 13 12.83 -50.78 -5.95
C GLU A 13 12.55 -49.56 -5.02
N PRO A 14 11.28 -49.24 -4.71
CA PRO A 14 10.90 -48.27 -3.68
C PRO A 14 10.26 -48.87 -2.41
N ILE A 15 10.47 -48.14 -1.31
CA ILE A 15 9.77 -48.05 0.00
C ILE A 15 8.34 -48.64 0.06
N GLY A 16 8.01 -49.34 1.16
CA GLY A 16 6.72 -50.01 1.34
C GLY A 16 5.75 -49.37 2.36
N VAL A 17 4.45 -49.61 2.11
CA VAL A 17 3.31 -49.81 3.06
C VAL A 17 3.20 -48.90 4.29
N ARG A 18 2.09 -48.20 4.56
CA ARG A 18 0.64 -48.55 4.53
C ARG A 18 -0.22 -47.26 4.45
N THR A 19 -1.54 -47.15 4.24
CA THR A 19 -2.75 -47.90 3.77
C THR A 19 -3.92 -46.85 3.80
N SER A 20 -5.14 -46.95 3.28
CA SER A 20 -5.97 -47.80 2.38
C SER A 20 -7.38 -47.15 2.39
N SER A 21 -8.34 -47.27 1.47
CA SER A 21 -8.52 -47.81 0.10
C SER A 21 -9.99 -47.47 -0.29
N TRP A 22 -10.48 -47.46 -1.52
CA TRP A 22 -9.94 -47.75 -2.87
C TRP A 22 -10.89 -47.08 -3.91
N THR A 23 -10.54 -47.11 -5.20
CA THR A 23 -11.39 -46.57 -6.30
C THR A 23 -11.54 -47.54 -7.48
N CYS A 24 -12.78 -47.70 -7.95
CA CYS A 24 -13.24 -47.76 -9.35
C CYS A 24 -12.69 -48.79 -10.38
N PHE A 25 -13.45 -48.87 -11.49
CA PHE A 25 -13.12 -49.39 -12.83
C PHE A 25 -13.07 -50.91 -13.06
N ALA A 26 -12.95 -51.28 -14.34
CA ALA A 26 -13.78 -52.32 -14.95
C ALA A 26 -13.12 -53.11 -16.09
N ALA A 27 -13.80 -54.20 -16.48
CA ALA A 27 -13.82 -54.85 -17.80
C ALA A 27 -12.70 -55.86 -18.20
N VAL A 28 -13.18 -57.04 -18.64
CA VAL A 28 -12.78 -57.77 -19.87
C VAL A 28 -11.66 -58.86 -19.84
N VAL A 29 -12.12 -60.14 -19.91
CA VAL A 29 -11.71 -61.24 -20.85
C VAL A 29 -10.67 -62.36 -20.47
N VAL A 30 -11.23 -63.58 -20.29
CA VAL A 30 -10.86 -64.91 -20.89
C VAL A 30 -9.73 -65.84 -20.31
N ALA A 31 -10.20 -66.85 -19.54
CA ALA A 31 -10.11 -68.33 -19.76
C ALA A 31 -8.86 -69.22 -19.45
N ALA A 32 -9.13 -70.55 -19.52
CA ALA A 32 -8.34 -71.76 -19.22
C ALA A 32 -8.11 -72.10 -17.71
N MET A 33 -8.43 -73.28 -17.13
CA MET A 33 -8.20 -74.72 -17.49
C MET A 33 -6.75 -75.18 -17.30
N LEU A 34 -6.36 -76.31 -16.66
CA LEU A 34 -6.95 -77.45 -15.88
C LEU A 34 -5.80 -77.97 -14.94
N LEU A 35 -5.86 -78.93 -14.00
CA LEU A 35 -6.82 -79.95 -13.49
C LEU A 35 -6.39 -80.39 -12.06
N GLY A 36 -7.19 -81.18 -11.35
CA GLY A 36 -6.80 -81.94 -10.14
C GLY A 36 -7.74 -83.14 -9.92
N GLY A 37 -7.21 -84.34 -9.63
CA GLY A 37 -7.96 -85.61 -9.75
C GLY A 37 -8.58 -86.17 -8.46
N CYS A 38 -9.49 -87.15 -8.61
CA CYS A 38 -10.08 -87.96 -7.53
C CYS A 38 -10.25 -89.43 -7.97
N ALA A 39 -10.40 -90.35 -7.03
CA ALA A 39 -10.37 -91.81 -7.24
C ALA A 39 -11.78 -92.46 -7.40
N THR A 40 -11.81 -93.78 -7.62
CA THR A 40 -12.94 -94.54 -8.19
C THR A 40 -13.76 -95.37 -7.18
N GLY A 41 -15.04 -95.59 -7.49
CA GLY A 41 -15.92 -96.54 -6.77
C GLY A 41 -17.34 -96.65 -7.37
N PHE A 42 -17.81 -97.86 -7.66
CA PHE A 42 -19.12 -98.14 -8.31
C PHE A 42 -20.23 -98.51 -7.32
N ASN A 43 -21.47 -98.01 -7.48
CA ASN A 43 -22.68 -98.79 -7.85
C ASN A 43 -24.00 -97.98 -7.82
N TRP A 44 -25.14 -98.66 -8.01
CA TRP A 44 -26.36 -98.14 -8.65
C TRP A 44 -27.50 -97.63 -7.73
N ARG A 45 -28.21 -96.61 -8.27
CA ARG A 45 -29.66 -96.28 -8.17
C ARG A 45 -30.26 -95.52 -6.97
N SER A 46 -31.11 -94.56 -7.36
CA SER A 46 -32.31 -93.96 -6.73
C SER A 46 -32.22 -92.86 -5.64
N GLN A 47 -32.67 -91.66 -6.08
CA GLN A 47 -33.44 -90.64 -5.33
C GLN A 47 -32.66 -89.69 -4.35
N PRO A 48 -33.20 -88.48 -4.04
CA PRO A 48 -32.94 -87.31 -4.90
C PRO A 48 -32.31 -86.10 -4.18
N SER A 49 -31.95 -85.07 -4.96
CA SER A 49 -31.24 -83.85 -4.51
C SER A 49 -32.11 -82.85 -3.74
N SER A 50 -31.49 -82.17 -2.77
CA SER A 50 -32.07 -81.07 -1.99
C SER A 50 -32.04 -79.72 -2.71
N SER A 51 -33.10 -78.94 -2.56
CA SER A 51 -33.40 -77.68 -3.24
C SER A 51 -32.49 -76.49 -2.92
N SER A 52 -32.23 -75.65 -3.92
CA SER A 52 -32.04 -74.20 -3.74
C SER A 52 -33.40 -73.50 -3.75
N SER A 53 -33.58 -72.48 -2.90
CA SER A 53 -34.88 -71.81 -2.71
C SER A 53 -35.08 -70.62 -3.66
N SER A 54 -35.48 -70.89 -4.91
CA SER A 54 -36.12 -69.87 -5.76
C SER A 54 -37.55 -69.64 -5.26
N GLY A 55 -37.72 -68.70 -4.33
CA GLY A 55 -39.03 -68.31 -3.84
C GLY A 55 -39.87 -67.62 -4.92
N PRO A 56 -41.22 -67.72 -4.85
CA PRO A 56 -42.09 -66.83 -5.60
C PRO A 56 -42.06 -65.41 -5.00
N TYR A 57 -42.20 -64.39 -5.83
CA TYR A 57 -42.11 -62.97 -5.47
C TYR A 57 -43.46 -62.25 -5.61
N THR A 58 -43.77 -61.29 -4.75
CA THR A 58 -45.05 -60.56 -4.81
C THR A 58 -45.08 -59.58 -5.98
N ILE A 59 -46.23 -59.44 -6.64
CA ILE A 59 -46.47 -58.44 -7.68
C ILE A 59 -47.36 -57.33 -7.12
N GLY A 60 -46.98 -56.07 -7.30
CA GLY A 60 -47.73 -54.92 -6.81
C GLY A 60 -47.21 -53.59 -7.35
N GLY A 61 -47.80 -52.52 -6.83
CA GLY A 61 -47.47 -51.14 -7.17
C GLY A 61 -48.58 -50.20 -6.75
N ASN A 62 -48.98 -49.24 -7.59
CA ASN A 62 -49.85 -48.13 -7.18
C ASN A 62 -51.00 -47.87 -8.16
N VAL A 63 -52.16 -47.43 -7.65
CA VAL A 63 -53.31 -46.97 -8.45
C VAL A 63 -53.53 -45.47 -8.30
N LEU A 64 -53.67 -44.77 -9.42
CA LEU A 64 -53.93 -43.33 -9.54
C LEU A 64 -55.19 -43.07 -10.37
N GLY A 65 -55.89 -41.97 -10.05
CA GLY A 65 -57.03 -41.44 -10.82
C GLY A 65 -58.37 -42.17 -10.61
N LEU A 66 -58.39 -43.27 -9.86
CA LEU A 66 -59.59 -44.04 -9.59
C LEU A 66 -60.60 -43.21 -8.78
N THR A 67 -61.67 -42.80 -9.44
CA THR A 67 -62.86 -42.16 -8.85
C THR A 67 -64.12 -42.99 -9.05
N GLY A 68 -64.08 -43.97 -9.97
CA GLY A 68 -65.17 -44.89 -10.25
C GLY A 68 -65.11 -46.18 -9.44
N THR A 69 -66.26 -46.77 -9.12
CA THR A 69 -66.33 -48.08 -8.46
C THR A 69 -66.18 -49.24 -9.45
N GLY A 70 -65.51 -50.33 -9.02
CA GLY A 70 -65.53 -51.62 -9.71
C GLY A 70 -64.26 -51.99 -10.49
N LEU A 71 -63.12 -51.32 -10.25
CA LEU A 71 -61.84 -51.72 -10.83
C LEU A 71 -61.44 -53.13 -10.36
N VAL A 72 -61.16 -54.02 -11.32
CA VAL A 72 -60.51 -55.31 -11.06
C VAL A 72 -59.28 -55.43 -11.93
N LEU A 73 -58.13 -55.59 -11.28
CA LEU A 73 -56.86 -55.95 -11.90
C LEU A 73 -56.74 -57.48 -11.96
N GLN A 74 -55.98 -57.99 -12.93
CA GLN A 74 -55.69 -59.41 -13.08
C GLN A 74 -54.23 -59.63 -13.43
N ASP A 75 -53.50 -60.40 -12.62
CA ASP A 75 -52.19 -60.96 -13.01
C ASP A 75 -52.35 -62.34 -13.66
N ASN A 76 -51.52 -62.59 -14.69
CA ASN A 76 -51.32 -63.89 -15.32
C ASN A 76 -52.61 -64.63 -15.75
N GLY A 77 -53.68 -63.88 -16.02
CA GLY A 77 -54.99 -64.40 -16.39
C GLY A 77 -55.77 -65.09 -15.26
N LYS A 78 -55.35 -64.97 -13.98
CA LYS A 78 -55.87 -65.80 -12.87
C LYS A 78 -56.00 -65.14 -11.51
N ASP A 79 -55.02 -64.34 -11.07
CA ASP A 79 -55.12 -63.68 -9.76
C ASP A 79 -55.82 -62.33 -9.92
N ASN A 80 -57.02 -62.19 -9.35
CA ASN A 80 -57.90 -61.06 -9.55
C ASN A 80 -57.96 -60.20 -8.28
N LEU A 81 -57.56 -58.93 -8.39
CA LEU A 81 -57.55 -57.99 -7.26
C LEU A 81 -58.53 -56.83 -7.51
N THR A 82 -59.55 -56.72 -6.67
CA THR A 82 -60.46 -55.57 -6.67
C THR A 82 -59.81 -54.37 -5.99
N ILE A 83 -59.83 -53.22 -6.66
CA ILE A 83 -59.31 -51.96 -6.12
C ILE A 83 -60.49 -51.02 -5.82
N ASN A 84 -60.49 -50.45 -4.62
CA ASN A 84 -61.59 -49.62 -4.10
C ASN A 84 -61.19 -48.15 -3.84
N ALA A 85 -59.91 -47.81 -3.95
CA ALA A 85 -59.36 -46.47 -3.75
C ALA A 85 -58.01 -46.33 -4.48
N ASN A 86 -57.53 -45.10 -4.62
CA ASN A 86 -56.15 -44.84 -5.03
C ASN A 86 -55.16 -45.24 -3.92
N GLY A 87 -53.92 -45.54 -4.32
CA GLY A 87 -52.86 -45.97 -3.40
C GLY A 87 -52.30 -47.36 -3.73
N PRO A 88 -51.45 -47.90 -2.84
CA PRO A 88 -50.67 -49.10 -3.13
C PRO A 88 -51.52 -50.38 -3.11
N PHE A 89 -51.19 -51.31 -4.01
CA PHE A 89 -51.80 -52.62 -4.12
C PHE A 89 -50.74 -53.73 -4.22
N THR A 90 -51.12 -54.96 -3.89
CA THR A 90 -50.28 -56.16 -4.07
C THR A 90 -51.18 -57.36 -4.30
N PHE A 91 -50.88 -58.17 -5.31
CA PHE A 91 -51.59 -59.42 -5.60
C PHE A 91 -51.29 -60.47 -4.52
N ALA A 92 -52.27 -61.33 -4.24
CA ALA A 92 -52.17 -62.33 -3.18
C ALA A 92 -51.25 -63.51 -3.55
N THR A 93 -51.14 -63.80 -4.84
CA THR A 93 -50.32 -64.88 -5.39
C THR A 93 -48.94 -64.34 -5.76
N ALA A 94 -47.92 -64.80 -5.06
CA ALA A 94 -46.54 -64.57 -5.45
C ALA A 94 -46.16 -65.43 -6.68
N VAL A 95 -45.31 -64.91 -7.56
CA VAL A 95 -44.99 -65.47 -8.88
C VAL A 95 -43.49 -65.76 -9.02
N ALA A 96 -43.12 -66.88 -9.65
CA ALA A 96 -41.75 -67.41 -9.64
C ALA A 96 -40.97 -67.27 -10.96
N SER A 97 -41.55 -66.70 -12.02
CA SER A 97 -40.88 -66.51 -13.31
C SER A 97 -41.19 -65.17 -13.99
N GLY A 98 -42.46 -64.80 -14.14
CA GLY A 98 -42.86 -63.54 -14.77
C GLY A 98 -44.35 -63.24 -14.66
N TYR A 99 -44.70 -61.98 -14.84
CA TYR A 99 -46.03 -61.41 -14.55
C TYR A 99 -46.63 -60.69 -15.76
N LEU A 100 -47.96 -60.60 -15.76
CA LEU A 100 -48.79 -59.94 -16.77
C LEU A 100 -50.03 -59.37 -16.07
N VAL A 101 -49.88 -58.17 -15.50
CA VAL A 101 -50.96 -57.39 -14.90
C VAL A 101 -51.74 -56.69 -16.01
N THR A 102 -53.06 -56.87 -15.99
CA THR A 102 -54.02 -56.27 -16.92
C THR A 102 -55.23 -55.75 -16.15
N VAL A 103 -56.03 -54.86 -16.77
CA VAL A 103 -57.33 -54.47 -16.21
C VAL A 103 -58.40 -55.45 -16.73
N LEU A 104 -58.91 -56.30 -15.83
CA LEU A 104 -59.96 -57.27 -16.13
C LEU A 104 -61.35 -56.63 -16.14
N THR A 105 -61.57 -55.60 -15.32
CA THR A 105 -62.85 -54.87 -15.27
C THR A 105 -62.58 -53.40 -15.03
N GLN A 106 -63.10 -52.57 -15.93
CA GLN A 106 -63.01 -51.11 -15.85
C GLN A 106 -64.02 -50.55 -14.83
N PRO A 107 -63.74 -49.41 -14.17
CA PRO A 107 -64.70 -48.78 -13.28
C PRO A 107 -65.92 -48.28 -14.06
N THR A 108 -67.12 -48.38 -13.48
CA THR A 108 -68.39 -48.14 -14.18
C THR A 108 -69.25 -47.02 -13.59
N ASN A 109 -68.96 -46.55 -12.37
CA ASN A 109 -69.73 -45.47 -11.72
C ASN A 109 -68.82 -44.51 -10.94
N PRO A 110 -68.48 -43.32 -11.51
CA PRO A 110 -68.56 -43.00 -12.94
C PRO A 110 -67.68 -43.93 -13.80
N THR A 111 -67.99 -44.06 -15.09
CA THR A 111 -67.19 -44.85 -16.03
C THR A 111 -65.78 -44.28 -16.16
N GLN A 112 -64.77 -45.15 -16.19
CA GLN A 112 -63.36 -44.79 -16.42
C GLN A 112 -62.68 -45.79 -17.35
N THR A 113 -61.59 -45.35 -17.95
CA THR A 113 -60.60 -46.22 -18.59
C THR A 113 -59.34 -46.22 -17.73
N CYS A 114 -59.02 -47.36 -17.13
CA CYS A 114 -57.76 -47.63 -16.48
C CYS A 114 -56.80 -48.33 -17.45
N SER A 115 -55.54 -47.89 -17.50
CA SER A 115 -54.43 -48.50 -18.22
C SER A 115 -53.38 -49.04 -17.25
N VAL A 116 -52.48 -49.91 -17.74
CA VAL A 116 -51.38 -50.51 -16.95
C VAL A 116 -50.04 -50.13 -17.57
N THR A 117 -49.19 -49.46 -16.78
CA THR A 117 -47.78 -49.20 -17.09
C THR A 117 -46.92 -50.15 -16.25
N ASN A 118 -45.78 -50.59 -16.79
CA ASN A 118 -44.95 -51.67 -16.21
C ASN A 118 -45.74 -52.96 -15.91
N GLY A 119 -46.80 -53.25 -16.69
CA GLY A 119 -47.67 -54.42 -16.45
C GLY A 119 -47.03 -55.78 -16.74
N THR A 120 -45.82 -55.84 -17.28
CA THR A 120 -45.15 -57.09 -17.67
C THR A 120 -43.68 -57.12 -17.27
N GLY A 121 -43.19 -58.29 -16.88
CA GLY A 121 -41.78 -58.49 -16.57
C GLY A 121 -41.46 -59.89 -16.06
N THR A 122 -40.19 -60.11 -15.70
CA THR A 122 -39.73 -61.34 -15.04
C THR A 122 -39.45 -61.09 -13.55
N THR A 123 -39.63 -62.11 -12.71
CA THR A 123 -39.57 -61.99 -11.25
C THR A 123 -38.25 -62.53 -10.70
N THR A 124 -37.31 -61.63 -10.40
CA THR A 124 -36.08 -61.93 -9.65
C THR A 124 -36.07 -61.34 -8.25
N ALA A 125 -37.05 -60.48 -7.94
CA ALA A 125 -37.33 -59.86 -6.66
C ALA A 125 -38.83 -59.48 -6.61
N ASN A 126 -39.31 -58.98 -5.46
CA ASN A 126 -40.67 -58.43 -5.34
C ASN A 126 -40.84 -57.21 -6.26
N VAL A 127 -41.90 -57.21 -7.05
CA VAL A 127 -42.24 -56.15 -8.00
C VAL A 127 -43.18 -55.16 -7.31
N THR A 128 -42.83 -53.88 -7.33
CA THR A 128 -43.55 -52.80 -6.62
C THR A 128 -43.80 -51.56 -7.48
N ASN A 129 -43.53 -51.66 -8.78
CA ASN A 129 -43.57 -50.54 -9.73
C ASN A 129 -44.62 -50.72 -10.85
N VAL A 130 -45.59 -51.64 -10.68
CA VAL A 130 -46.73 -51.74 -11.60
C VAL A 130 -47.68 -50.57 -11.34
N GLU A 131 -47.91 -49.75 -12.34
CA GLU A 131 -48.69 -48.52 -12.19
C GLU A 131 -50.02 -48.64 -12.94
N ILE A 132 -51.12 -48.33 -12.24
CA ILE A 132 -52.46 -48.28 -12.82
C ILE A 132 -52.91 -46.82 -12.86
N VAL A 133 -53.23 -46.33 -14.06
CA VAL A 133 -53.71 -44.96 -14.27
C VAL A 133 -55.15 -45.00 -14.76
N CYS A 134 -56.08 -44.44 -14.01
CA CYS A 134 -57.51 -44.40 -14.31
C CYS A 134 -57.97 -43.00 -14.70
N GLY A 135 -58.40 -42.83 -15.96
CA GLY A 135 -58.74 -41.52 -16.52
C GLY A 135 -57.51 -40.69 -16.91
N ASP A 136 -57.72 -39.40 -17.13
CA ASP A 136 -56.65 -38.47 -17.51
C ASP A 136 -55.71 -38.17 -16.32
N ILE A 137 -54.43 -38.02 -16.63
CA ILE A 137 -53.38 -37.55 -15.71
C ILE A 137 -52.62 -36.40 -16.36
N PHE A 138 -52.11 -35.51 -15.51
CA PHE A 138 -51.50 -34.26 -15.94
C PHE A 138 -50.18 -34.00 -15.21
N THR A 139 -49.18 -33.49 -15.92
CA THR A 139 -47.89 -33.15 -15.34
C THR A 139 -47.88 -31.76 -14.71
N VAL A 140 -47.01 -31.57 -13.72
CA VAL A 140 -46.64 -30.26 -13.18
C VAL A 140 -45.25 -29.89 -13.66
N GLY A 141 -45.11 -28.72 -14.26
CA GLY A 141 -43.87 -28.24 -14.83
C GLY A 141 -43.91 -26.75 -15.14
N GLY A 142 -42.84 -26.27 -15.76
CA GLY A 142 -42.63 -24.85 -15.93
C GLY A 142 -41.25 -24.48 -16.46
N SER A 143 -40.85 -23.23 -16.20
CA SER A 143 -39.55 -22.69 -16.58
C SER A 143 -38.85 -22.00 -15.41
N ILE A 144 -37.53 -22.09 -15.42
CA ILE A 144 -36.60 -21.43 -14.52
C ILE A 144 -35.82 -20.42 -15.35
N THR A 145 -35.62 -19.22 -14.82
CA THR A 145 -34.91 -18.12 -15.46
C THR A 145 -33.75 -17.64 -14.59
N GLY A 146 -32.59 -17.40 -15.21
CA GLY A 146 -31.39 -16.91 -14.51
C GLY A 146 -30.67 -17.93 -13.63
N LEU A 147 -30.83 -19.24 -13.87
CA LEU A 147 -30.10 -20.27 -13.11
C LEU A 147 -28.64 -20.36 -13.58
N ASP A 148 -27.68 -20.04 -12.71
CA ASP A 148 -26.25 -20.34 -12.92
C ASP A 148 -25.72 -21.30 -11.86
N GLY A 149 -26.31 -21.25 -10.67
CA GLY A 149 -25.87 -22.02 -9.52
C GLY A 149 -26.16 -23.51 -9.64
N SER A 150 -25.17 -24.32 -9.30
CA SER A 150 -25.35 -25.75 -9.10
C SER A 150 -26.06 -26.07 -7.77
N GLY A 151 -26.84 -27.15 -7.76
CA GLY A 151 -27.47 -27.72 -6.55
C GLY A 151 -28.96 -27.44 -6.36
N LEU A 152 -29.64 -26.79 -7.33
CA LEU A 152 -31.09 -26.53 -7.25
C LEU A 152 -31.90 -27.84 -7.14
N VAL A 153 -32.74 -27.94 -6.11
CA VAL A 153 -33.75 -28.99 -5.97
C VAL A 153 -35.12 -28.35 -5.77
N LEU A 154 -36.06 -28.71 -6.62
CA LEU A 154 -37.47 -28.34 -6.50
C LEU A 154 -38.25 -29.48 -5.85
N GLN A 155 -39.32 -29.14 -5.15
CA GLN A 155 -40.20 -30.12 -4.50
C GLN A 155 -41.67 -29.77 -4.75
N ASP A 156 -42.44 -30.70 -5.32
CA ASP A 156 -43.91 -30.62 -5.32
C ASP A 156 -44.50 -31.39 -4.14
N ASN A 157 -45.56 -30.82 -3.55
CA ASN A 157 -46.43 -31.45 -2.54
C ASN A 157 -45.70 -32.09 -1.32
N GLY A 158 -44.46 -31.66 -1.04
CA GLY A 158 -43.65 -32.19 0.06
C GLY A 158 -42.97 -33.54 -0.21
N GLY A 159 -42.98 -34.06 -1.45
CA GLY A 159 -42.52 -35.42 -1.73
C GLY A 159 -41.90 -35.71 -3.10
N ASP A 160 -42.34 -35.08 -4.19
CA ASP A 160 -41.70 -35.27 -5.50
C ASP A 160 -40.53 -34.28 -5.63
N ASN A 161 -39.31 -34.78 -5.53
CA ASN A 161 -38.09 -33.99 -5.53
C ASN A 161 -37.39 -34.03 -6.89
N LEU A 162 -37.34 -32.90 -7.58
CA LEU A 162 -36.69 -32.75 -8.88
C LEU A 162 -35.35 -32.02 -8.73
N HIS A 163 -34.24 -32.73 -8.93
CA HIS A 163 -32.92 -32.14 -9.13
C HIS A 163 -32.86 -31.46 -10.50
N VAL A 164 -32.51 -30.17 -10.53
CA VAL A 164 -32.39 -29.41 -11.78
C VAL A 164 -30.93 -29.38 -12.24
N SER A 165 -30.72 -29.59 -13.55
CA SER A 165 -29.40 -29.54 -14.20
C SER A 165 -29.42 -28.63 -15.42
N GLY A 166 -28.40 -27.79 -15.56
CA GLY A 166 -28.26 -26.81 -16.65
C GLY A 166 -28.14 -25.38 -16.12
N THR A 167 -27.93 -24.43 -17.02
CA THR A 167 -27.85 -22.99 -16.71
C THR A 167 -28.64 -22.13 -17.69
N GLY A 168 -28.79 -20.83 -17.39
CA GLY A 168 -29.61 -19.88 -18.14
C GLY A 168 -31.10 -20.09 -17.91
N ASN A 169 -31.81 -20.45 -18.99
CA ASN A 169 -33.25 -20.71 -18.98
C ASN A 169 -33.50 -22.22 -19.10
N VAL A 170 -34.00 -22.84 -18.04
CA VAL A 170 -34.17 -24.29 -17.93
C VAL A 170 -35.66 -24.63 -17.80
N SER A 171 -36.17 -25.48 -18.68
CA SER A 171 -37.52 -26.05 -18.52
C SER A 171 -37.49 -27.25 -17.58
N PHE A 172 -38.54 -27.45 -16.79
CA PHE A 172 -38.63 -28.54 -15.84
C PHE A 172 -40.02 -29.16 -15.83
N THR A 173 -40.11 -30.43 -15.43
CA THR A 173 -41.37 -31.17 -15.25
C THR A 173 -41.13 -32.23 -14.18
N PHE A 174 -42.01 -32.30 -13.19
CA PHE A 174 -41.97 -33.32 -12.14
C PHE A 174 -42.29 -34.71 -12.70
N ALA A 175 -41.73 -35.75 -12.08
CA ALA A 175 -41.82 -37.10 -12.59
C ALA A 175 -43.17 -37.77 -12.26
N THR A 176 -43.80 -37.39 -11.15
CA THR A 176 -45.09 -37.91 -10.71
C THR A 176 -46.22 -37.10 -11.37
N PRO A 177 -47.06 -37.72 -12.22
CA PRO A 177 -48.22 -37.04 -12.77
C PRO A 177 -49.37 -37.01 -11.74
N LEU A 178 -50.13 -35.92 -11.73
CA LEU A 178 -51.23 -35.69 -10.80
C LEU A 178 -52.60 -35.84 -11.51
N VAL A 179 -53.65 -36.03 -10.71
CA VAL A 179 -55.00 -36.36 -11.20
C VAL A 179 -55.93 -35.15 -11.11
N PRO A 180 -56.99 -35.06 -11.95
CA PRO A 180 -57.95 -33.96 -11.91
C PRO A 180 -58.49 -33.68 -10.50
N GLY A 181 -58.42 -32.42 -10.07
CA GLY A 181 -58.91 -31.95 -8.78
C GLY A 181 -57.92 -32.04 -7.61
N THR A 182 -56.72 -32.63 -7.75
CA THR A 182 -55.69 -32.53 -6.70
C THR A 182 -55.02 -31.17 -6.69
N ALA A 183 -54.48 -30.77 -5.54
CA ALA A 183 -53.61 -29.59 -5.43
C ALA A 183 -52.18 -29.91 -5.90
N TYR A 184 -51.47 -28.86 -6.34
CA TYR A 184 -50.02 -28.87 -6.49
C TYR A 184 -49.41 -27.73 -5.67
N ALA A 185 -48.17 -27.91 -5.22
CA ALA A 185 -47.45 -27.01 -4.32
C ALA A 185 -45.93 -27.12 -4.55
N VAL A 186 -45.47 -26.50 -5.63
CA VAL A 186 -44.06 -26.42 -6.02
C VAL A 186 -43.31 -25.41 -5.15
N THR A 187 -42.22 -25.88 -4.55
CA THR A 187 -41.32 -25.11 -3.67
C THR A 187 -39.86 -25.34 -4.08
N VAL A 188 -38.95 -24.49 -3.59
CA VAL A 188 -37.50 -24.76 -3.66
C VAL A 188 -37.10 -25.46 -2.37
N LEU A 189 -36.64 -26.70 -2.47
CA LEU A 189 -36.15 -27.50 -1.35
C LEU A 189 -34.68 -27.18 -1.03
N THR A 190 -33.87 -26.98 -2.08
CA THR A 190 -32.45 -26.63 -1.98
C THR A 190 -32.14 -25.48 -2.92
N GLN A 191 -31.64 -24.36 -2.38
CA GLN A 191 -31.17 -23.22 -3.17
C GLN A 191 -29.82 -23.51 -3.84
N PRO A 192 -29.50 -22.90 -5.00
CA PRO A 192 -28.21 -23.06 -5.64
C PRO A 192 -27.07 -22.46 -4.81
N SER A 193 -25.92 -23.15 -4.75
CA SER A 193 -24.79 -22.77 -3.88
C SER A 193 -23.56 -22.24 -4.61
N ASN A 194 -23.29 -22.70 -5.83
CA ASN A 194 -22.08 -22.35 -6.59
C ASN A 194 -22.43 -21.97 -8.04
N PRO A 195 -22.48 -20.66 -8.40
CA PRO A 195 -22.56 -19.51 -7.48
C PRO A 195 -23.83 -19.57 -6.60
N THR A 196 -23.81 -18.86 -5.47
CA THR A 196 -24.96 -18.79 -4.56
C THR A 196 -26.07 -17.95 -5.17
N GLN A 197 -27.29 -18.49 -5.23
CA GLN A 197 -28.46 -17.79 -5.77
C GLN A 197 -29.68 -17.95 -4.88
N THR A 198 -30.61 -17.01 -4.99
CA THR A 198 -31.98 -17.17 -4.47
C THR A 198 -32.94 -17.35 -5.64
N CYS A 199 -33.44 -18.58 -5.79
CA CYS A 199 -34.55 -18.92 -6.67
C CYS A 199 -35.88 -18.73 -5.91
N THR A 200 -36.82 -18.02 -6.53
CA THR A 200 -38.18 -17.80 -6.01
C THR A 200 -39.20 -18.42 -6.95
N VAL A 201 -40.28 -18.99 -6.41
CA VAL A 201 -41.35 -19.63 -7.20
C VAL A 201 -42.55 -18.68 -7.32
N SER A 202 -43.06 -18.55 -8.54
CA SER A 202 -44.33 -17.90 -8.87
C SER A 202 -45.24 -18.88 -9.63
N ASN A 203 -46.56 -18.74 -9.47
CA ASN A 203 -47.57 -19.74 -9.88
C ASN A 203 -47.34 -21.15 -9.29
N GLY A 204 -46.58 -21.28 -8.20
CA GLY A 204 -46.19 -22.57 -7.61
C GLY A 204 -47.31 -23.39 -6.99
N THR A 205 -48.50 -22.81 -6.78
CA THR A 205 -49.64 -23.48 -6.14
C THR A 205 -50.90 -23.39 -6.99
N GLY A 206 -51.67 -24.47 -7.06
CA GLY A 206 -52.95 -24.48 -7.77
C GLY A 206 -53.68 -25.81 -7.67
N THR A 207 -54.66 -26.02 -8.55
CA THR A 207 -55.44 -27.26 -8.65
C THR A 207 -55.37 -27.80 -10.08
N ILE A 208 -55.22 -29.12 -10.21
CA ILE A 208 -55.02 -29.80 -11.48
C ILE A 208 -56.33 -29.87 -12.28
N SER A 209 -56.33 -29.24 -13.45
CA SER A 209 -57.41 -29.31 -14.45
C SER A 209 -56.90 -29.53 -15.88
N GLY A 210 -55.64 -29.91 -16.02
CA GLY A 210 -54.86 -29.96 -17.26
C GLY A 210 -53.37 -29.94 -16.93
N ASN A 211 -52.50 -30.14 -17.93
CA ASN A 211 -51.05 -30.03 -17.75
C ASN A 211 -50.67 -28.61 -17.28
N VAL A 212 -49.98 -28.51 -16.16
CA VAL A 212 -49.48 -27.25 -15.62
C VAL A 212 -48.09 -27.01 -16.18
N THR A 213 -47.93 -25.94 -16.96
CA THR A 213 -46.67 -25.57 -17.63
C THR A 213 -46.24 -24.13 -17.35
N ASN A 214 -46.95 -23.44 -16.44
CA ASN A 214 -46.82 -22.02 -16.14
C ASN A 214 -46.25 -21.72 -14.75
N VAL A 215 -45.73 -22.72 -14.03
CA VAL A 215 -44.90 -22.48 -12.84
C VAL A 215 -43.63 -21.77 -13.30
N LEU A 216 -43.32 -20.61 -12.72
CA LEU A 216 -42.21 -19.78 -13.16
C LEU A 216 -41.27 -19.51 -11.98
N LEU A 217 -40.02 -19.92 -12.14
CA LEU A 217 -38.95 -19.61 -11.20
C LEU A 217 -38.04 -18.51 -11.74
N SER A 218 -37.64 -17.62 -10.86
CA SER A 218 -36.60 -16.63 -11.12
C SER A 218 -35.49 -16.78 -10.08
N CYS A 219 -34.27 -17.05 -10.57
CA CYS A 219 -33.06 -17.21 -9.78
C CYS A 219 -32.21 -15.95 -9.91
N SER A 220 -31.87 -15.36 -8.76
CA SER A 220 -31.10 -14.11 -8.67
C SER A 220 -29.81 -14.34 -7.89
N GLN A 221 -28.70 -13.76 -8.38
CA GLN A 221 -27.45 -13.65 -7.64
C GLN A 221 -27.51 -12.37 -6.77
N PRO A 222 -26.88 -12.35 -5.59
CA PRO A 222 -26.63 -11.10 -4.89
C PRO A 222 -25.72 -10.20 -5.74
N LYS A 223 -25.84 -8.88 -5.53
CA LYS A 223 -25.07 -7.86 -6.24
C LYS A 223 -24.41 -6.91 -5.27
N PHE A 224 -23.29 -6.32 -5.69
CA PHE A 224 -22.42 -5.50 -4.87
C PHE A 224 -22.07 -4.18 -5.56
N THR A 225 -21.81 -3.15 -4.77
CA THR A 225 -21.27 -1.88 -5.26
C THR A 225 -19.79 -2.04 -5.60
N ILE A 226 -19.35 -1.45 -6.71
CA ILE A 226 -17.93 -1.18 -6.99
C ILE A 226 -17.68 0.31 -6.79
N GLY A 227 -16.64 0.67 -6.06
CA GLY A 227 -16.35 2.05 -5.69
C GLY A 227 -14.95 2.20 -5.11
N GLY A 228 -14.62 3.42 -4.71
CA GLY A 228 -13.26 3.80 -4.36
C GLY A 228 -13.09 5.30 -4.16
N SER A 229 -11.85 5.78 -4.26
CA SER A 229 -11.48 7.21 -4.16
C SER A 229 -10.69 7.68 -5.38
N VAL A 230 -11.08 8.83 -5.94
CA VAL A 230 -10.20 9.62 -6.82
C VAL A 230 -9.42 10.60 -5.97
N VAL A 231 -8.11 10.71 -6.19
CA VAL A 231 -7.21 11.67 -5.52
C VAL A 231 -6.33 12.42 -6.54
N GLY A 232 -5.96 13.66 -6.25
CA GLY A 232 -5.10 14.52 -7.07
C GLY A 232 -5.80 15.23 -8.24
N LEU A 233 -7.09 15.01 -8.45
CA LEU A 233 -7.85 15.57 -9.56
C LEU A 233 -8.05 17.07 -9.36
N ILE A 234 -7.28 17.90 -10.08
CA ILE A 234 -7.32 19.36 -9.94
C ILE A 234 -8.69 19.90 -10.38
N GLN A 235 -9.36 20.61 -9.48
CA GLN A 235 -10.65 21.26 -9.76
C GLN A 235 -10.45 22.56 -10.56
N GLY A 236 -10.84 22.53 -11.83
CA GLY A 236 -10.95 23.70 -12.71
C GLY A 236 -12.31 23.77 -13.43
N VAL A 237 -12.51 24.81 -14.25
CA VAL A 237 -13.81 25.09 -14.88
C VAL A 237 -14.07 24.16 -16.06
N GLY A 238 -14.70 23.02 -15.77
CA GLY A 238 -15.07 21.99 -16.74
C GLY A 238 -14.34 20.66 -16.57
N ASP A 239 -13.46 20.54 -15.57
CA ASP A 239 -12.59 19.38 -15.43
C ASP A 239 -13.31 18.19 -14.78
N THR A 240 -13.40 17.13 -15.57
CA THR A 240 -14.01 15.84 -15.19
C THR A 240 -13.05 14.73 -15.56
N LEU A 241 -12.95 13.73 -14.68
CA LEU A 241 -12.41 12.42 -14.98
C LEU A 241 -13.60 11.51 -15.33
N GLU A 242 -13.57 10.80 -16.45
CA GLU A 242 -14.57 9.74 -16.71
C GLU A 242 -13.97 8.39 -16.37
N LEU A 243 -14.46 7.78 -15.29
CA LEU A 243 -14.17 6.40 -14.92
C LEU A 243 -15.14 5.45 -15.64
N GLN A 244 -14.71 4.22 -15.90
CA GLN A 244 -15.53 3.18 -16.50
C GLN A 244 -15.29 1.84 -15.83
N ASP A 245 -16.33 1.16 -15.34
CA ASP A 245 -16.26 -0.27 -15.01
C ASP A 245 -16.64 -1.12 -16.23
N ASN A 246 -15.91 -2.24 -16.40
CA ASN A 246 -16.23 -3.35 -17.31
C ASN A 246 -16.51 -2.95 -18.78
N GLY A 247 -16.02 -1.79 -19.23
CA GLY A 247 -16.22 -1.30 -20.59
C GLY A 247 -17.61 -0.70 -20.88
N GLY A 248 -18.42 -0.36 -19.86
CA GLY A 248 -19.78 0.12 -20.12
C GLY A 248 -20.58 0.78 -18.99
N ASP A 249 -20.14 0.77 -17.73
CA ASP A 249 -20.74 1.61 -16.68
C ASP A 249 -19.84 2.83 -16.45
N ASN A 250 -20.23 4.00 -16.98
CA ASN A 250 -19.41 5.21 -16.95
C ASN A 250 -19.83 6.14 -15.80
N LEU A 251 -18.84 6.75 -15.14
CA LEU A 251 -19.02 7.66 -14.01
C LEU A 251 -18.08 8.87 -14.13
N LEU A 252 -18.67 10.06 -14.27
CA LEU A 252 -17.93 11.33 -14.20
C LEU A 252 -17.64 11.69 -12.74
N VAL A 253 -16.37 11.99 -12.45
CA VAL A 253 -15.88 12.46 -11.14
C VAL A 253 -15.26 13.85 -11.30
N THR A 254 -15.47 14.73 -10.33
CA THR A 254 -15.00 16.12 -10.31
C THR A 254 -14.26 16.41 -9.02
N GLY A 255 -12.94 16.58 -9.10
CA GLY A 255 -12.09 16.73 -7.93
C GLY A 255 -11.92 15.45 -7.11
N ASP A 256 -11.12 15.56 -6.05
CA ASP A 256 -10.89 14.48 -5.09
C ASP A 256 -12.20 14.08 -4.39
N ALA A 257 -12.60 12.82 -4.59
CA ALA A 257 -13.93 12.34 -4.22
C ALA A 257 -13.99 10.82 -4.11
N ASN A 258 -14.78 10.34 -3.15
CA ASN A 258 -15.20 8.95 -3.13
C ASN A 258 -16.28 8.71 -4.20
N PHE A 259 -16.08 7.66 -5.00
CA PHE A 259 -16.96 7.30 -6.11
C PHE A 259 -17.61 5.92 -5.88
N THR A 260 -18.74 5.68 -6.55
CA THR A 260 -19.40 4.36 -6.57
C THR A 260 -20.18 4.23 -7.87
N PHE A 261 -19.93 3.15 -8.61
CA PHE A 261 -20.57 2.84 -9.88
C PHE A 261 -22.06 2.54 -9.71
N PRO A 262 -22.96 3.15 -10.52
CA PRO A 262 -24.39 2.88 -10.48
C PRO A 262 -24.77 1.42 -10.76
N THR A 263 -24.01 0.72 -11.61
CA THR A 263 -24.30 -0.67 -11.96
C THR A 263 -23.65 -1.64 -10.97
N LEU A 264 -24.49 -2.37 -10.23
CA LEU A 264 -24.04 -3.37 -9.27
C LEU A 264 -23.56 -4.66 -9.96
N VAL A 265 -22.32 -5.07 -9.70
CA VAL A 265 -21.72 -6.33 -10.18
C VAL A 265 -22.26 -7.51 -9.38
N THR A 266 -22.50 -8.65 -10.03
CA THR A 266 -23.03 -9.87 -9.40
C THR A 266 -21.95 -10.68 -8.67
N TYR A 267 -22.35 -11.50 -7.69
CA TYR A 267 -21.41 -12.39 -6.98
C TYR A 267 -20.64 -13.32 -7.93
N GLY A 268 -19.31 -13.25 -7.88
CA GLY A 268 -18.41 -13.98 -8.77
C GLY A 268 -18.17 -13.28 -10.12
N GLY A 269 -18.82 -12.15 -10.39
CA GLY A 269 -18.50 -11.28 -11.51
C GLY A 269 -17.16 -10.58 -11.33
N ILE A 270 -16.48 -10.30 -12.44
CA ILE A 270 -15.26 -9.49 -12.46
C ILE A 270 -15.64 -8.01 -12.45
N TYR A 271 -14.85 -7.18 -11.78
CA TYR A 271 -14.83 -5.73 -11.98
C TYR A 271 -13.49 -5.30 -12.60
N ASN A 272 -13.50 -4.20 -13.33
CA ASN A 272 -12.34 -3.63 -14.01
C ASN A 272 -12.59 -2.14 -14.24
N VAL A 273 -12.24 -1.34 -13.23
CA VAL A 273 -12.35 0.13 -13.23
C VAL A 273 -11.17 0.73 -13.98
N GLN A 274 -11.44 1.62 -14.93
CA GLN A 274 -10.41 2.27 -15.75
C GLN A 274 -10.69 3.76 -15.96
N VAL A 275 -9.63 4.53 -16.18
CA VAL A 275 -9.68 5.91 -16.70
C VAL A 275 -10.09 5.85 -18.18
N PHE A 276 -11.35 6.17 -18.47
CA PHE A 276 -11.90 6.15 -19.83
C PHE A 276 -11.66 7.46 -20.58
N LEU A 277 -11.89 8.61 -19.92
CA LEU A 277 -11.41 9.91 -20.37
C LEU A 277 -10.57 10.56 -19.26
N PRO A 278 -9.28 10.87 -19.49
CA PRO A 278 -8.46 11.58 -18.52
C PRO A 278 -8.88 13.07 -18.42
N PRO A 279 -8.59 13.73 -17.29
CA PRO A 279 -8.92 15.14 -17.06
C PRO A 279 -8.28 16.10 -18.07
N SER A 280 -9.03 17.16 -18.43
CA SER A 280 -8.65 18.13 -19.46
C SER A 280 -7.60 19.16 -19.04
N SER A 281 -7.59 19.61 -17.78
CA SER A 281 -6.63 20.60 -17.26
C SER A 281 -5.30 20.00 -16.82
N GLN A 282 -5.23 18.68 -16.62
CA GLN A 282 -4.04 17.99 -16.13
C GLN A 282 -3.30 17.29 -17.28
N PRO A 283 -2.04 17.64 -17.59
CA PRO A 283 -1.30 17.06 -18.72
C PRO A 283 -0.76 15.64 -18.44
N GLN A 284 -1.34 14.93 -17.46
CA GLN A 284 -0.81 13.70 -16.87
C GLN A 284 -1.92 12.63 -16.76
N PRO A 285 -1.64 11.35 -17.06
CA PRO A 285 -2.58 10.27 -16.84
C PRO A 285 -2.73 9.99 -15.35
N CYS A 286 -3.92 9.54 -14.93
CA CYS A 286 -4.12 8.96 -13.60
C CYS A 286 -3.73 7.48 -13.61
N ASN A 287 -3.37 6.93 -12.44
CA ASN A 287 -3.05 5.51 -12.25
C ASN A 287 -4.15 4.82 -11.44
N GLU A 288 -4.59 3.64 -11.84
CA GLU A 288 -5.56 2.85 -11.09
C GLU A 288 -4.89 1.78 -10.20
N PHE A 289 -5.32 1.68 -8.94
CA PHE A 289 -4.90 0.64 -7.97
C PHE A 289 -6.12 -0.13 -7.46
N PHE A 290 -5.93 -1.43 -7.17
CA PHE A 290 -6.98 -2.38 -6.71
C PHE A 290 -8.20 -2.50 -7.65
N TYR A 291 -8.05 -1.97 -8.86
CA TYR A 291 -9.10 -1.64 -9.83
C TYR A 291 -9.73 -2.83 -10.54
N THR A 292 -9.16 -4.02 -10.42
CA THR A 292 -9.73 -5.25 -10.96
C THR A 292 -9.66 -6.40 -9.96
N GLY A 293 -10.72 -7.20 -9.93
CA GLY A 293 -10.90 -8.30 -8.99
C GLY A 293 -12.23 -9.02 -9.20
N VAL A 294 -12.64 -9.85 -8.23
CA VAL A 294 -13.89 -10.62 -8.27
C VAL A 294 -14.82 -10.17 -7.15
N ALA A 295 -16.00 -9.70 -7.51
CA ALA A 295 -17.00 -9.19 -6.57
C ALA A 295 -17.56 -10.33 -5.70
N THR A 296 -17.10 -10.41 -4.45
CA THR A 296 -17.60 -11.33 -3.42
C THR A 296 -18.26 -10.61 -2.23
N GLY A 297 -18.10 -9.29 -2.18
CA GLY A 297 -18.73 -8.32 -1.30
C GLY A 297 -18.70 -6.94 -1.98
N ASN A 298 -19.13 -5.89 -1.27
CA ASN A 298 -18.94 -4.51 -1.75
C ASN A 298 -17.44 -4.18 -1.82
N VAL A 299 -17.04 -3.56 -2.93
CA VAL A 299 -15.67 -3.06 -3.17
C VAL A 299 -15.70 -1.54 -2.98
N SER A 300 -14.74 -1.00 -2.22
CA SER A 300 -14.67 0.43 -1.88
C SER A 300 -13.23 0.94 -1.72
N ASP A 301 -12.28 0.16 -2.22
CA ASP A 301 -10.83 0.26 -2.02
C ASP A 301 -10.07 0.47 -3.34
N VAL A 302 -10.79 0.67 -4.46
CA VAL A 302 -10.18 1.13 -5.70
C VAL A 302 -9.64 2.54 -5.51
N ILE A 303 -8.40 2.80 -5.90
CA ILE A 303 -7.82 4.14 -5.89
C ILE A 303 -7.56 4.56 -7.34
N VAL A 304 -7.94 5.77 -7.71
CA VAL A 304 -7.54 6.38 -8.98
C VAL A 304 -6.76 7.65 -8.67
N ASP A 305 -5.46 7.60 -8.93
CA ASP A 305 -4.47 8.59 -8.52
C ASP A 305 -4.07 9.48 -9.70
N CYS A 306 -4.54 10.72 -9.67
CA CYS A 306 -4.28 11.77 -10.65
C CYS A 306 -3.22 12.77 -10.14
N GLN A 307 -1.96 12.35 -9.99
CA GLN A 307 -0.75 13.15 -9.64
C GLN A 307 -0.27 13.12 -8.16
N HIS A 308 -0.89 12.33 -7.27
CA HIS A 308 -0.26 11.98 -5.99
C HIS A 308 0.85 10.93 -6.18
N ASN A 309 1.68 10.77 -5.15
CA ASN A 309 2.85 9.89 -5.12
C ASN A 309 3.84 10.12 -6.28
N ASP A 310 3.79 11.26 -7.00
CA ASP A 310 4.64 11.52 -8.16
C ASP A 310 5.75 12.54 -7.88
N TRP A 311 6.91 12.29 -8.50
CA TRP A 311 8.08 13.17 -8.45
C TRP A 311 8.05 14.11 -9.66
N ASN A 312 7.97 15.40 -9.41
CA ASN A 312 8.10 16.44 -10.43
C ASN A 312 9.50 17.07 -10.35
N TRP A 313 10.26 16.97 -11.44
CA TRP A 313 11.58 17.62 -11.55
C TRP A 313 11.40 19.08 -11.96
N ILE A 314 11.89 20.01 -11.15
CA ILE A 314 11.75 21.45 -11.42
C ILE A 314 12.96 21.91 -12.24
N SER A 315 12.85 21.73 -13.56
CA SER A 315 13.72 22.35 -14.57
C SER A 315 12.97 22.40 -15.91
N TRP A 316 13.18 23.47 -16.69
CA TRP A 316 12.49 23.63 -17.99
C TRP A 316 13.37 23.25 -19.18
N TYR A 317 14.66 23.05 -18.98
CA TYR A 317 15.58 22.64 -20.05
C TYR A 317 15.71 21.11 -20.12
N ILE A 318 15.32 20.52 -21.26
CA ILE A 318 15.70 19.14 -21.60
C ILE A 318 17.15 19.12 -22.06
N SER A 319 18.07 19.44 -21.15
CA SER A 319 19.47 19.05 -21.29
C SER A 319 19.69 17.80 -20.44
N SER A 320 20.22 16.75 -21.06
CA SER A 320 20.64 15.50 -20.40
C SER A 320 21.94 15.70 -19.61
N THR A 321 21.98 16.76 -18.79
CA THR A 321 23.20 17.38 -18.23
C THR A 321 23.01 17.91 -16.82
N ASN A 322 21.90 17.61 -16.12
CA ASN A 322 21.89 17.75 -14.66
C ASN A 322 22.69 16.57 -14.08
N THR A 323 24.00 16.73 -14.15
CA THR A 323 25.03 15.82 -13.62
C THR A 323 25.40 16.23 -12.20
N ALA A 324 25.86 15.31 -11.38
CA ALA A 324 26.44 15.64 -10.09
C ALA A 324 27.69 16.55 -10.22
N ASN A 325 27.98 17.29 -9.15
CA ASN A 325 29.12 18.19 -8.97
C ASN A 325 29.08 19.48 -9.83
N ASN A 326 27.88 20.01 -10.08
CA ASN A 326 27.72 21.33 -10.70
C ASN A 326 28.13 22.45 -9.73
N LEU A 327 28.88 23.43 -10.23
CA LEU A 327 29.18 24.69 -9.53
C LEU A 327 27.91 25.55 -9.37
N ALA A 328 27.92 26.49 -8.41
CA ALA A 328 26.85 27.47 -8.33
C ALA A 328 26.90 28.45 -9.51
N ALA A 329 25.75 29.02 -9.87
CA ALA A 329 25.65 29.99 -10.96
C ALA A 329 24.52 31.00 -10.74
N VAL A 330 24.65 32.17 -11.36
CA VAL A 330 23.64 33.24 -11.44
C VAL A 330 23.56 33.69 -12.90
N THR A 331 22.38 34.12 -13.36
CA THR A 331 22.20 34.62 -14.74
C THR A 331 21.41 35.93 -14.75
N THR A 332 21.84 36.91 -15.55
CA THR A 332 21.26 38.26 -15.54
C THR A 332 21.19 38.88 -16.95
N PRO A 333 20.27 39.82 -17.24
CA PRO A 333 19.13 40.26 -16.43
C PRO A 333 17.75 40.07 -17.07
N LEU A 334 16.74 39.97 -16.19
CA LEU A 334 15.36 40.49 -16.33
C LEU A 334 14.60 40.20 -17.64
N PHE A 335 13.62 39.30 -17.52
CA PHE A 335 12.48 39.25 -18.43
C PHE A 335 11.65 40.55 -18.34
N PRO A 336 10.95 40.97 -19.43
CA PRO A 336 10.08 42.14 -19.41
C PRO A 336 8.97 42.01 -18.34
N PRO A 337 8.50 43.13 -17.74
CA PRO A 337 7.39 43.11 -16.78
C PRO A 337 6.13 42.45 -17.37
N GLY A 338 5.82 41.23 -16.92
CA GLY A 338 4.71 40.40 -17.41
C GLY A 338 5.13 39.04 -17.99
N GLU A 339 6.42 38.77 -18.14
CA GLU A 339 6.95 37.45 -18.51
C GLU A 339 7.52 36.71 -17.28
N ILE A 340 7.29 35.39 -17.21
CA ILE A 340 7.76 34.51 -16.12
C ILE A 340 9.17 33.99 -16.47
N ALA A 341 10.08 33.97 -15.51
CA ALA A 341 11.42 33.45 -15.72
C ALA A 341 11.43 31.90 -15.75
N PRO A 342 12.32 31.26 -16.54
CA PRO A 342 12.63 29.85 -16.36
C PRO A 342 13.18 29.61 -14.94
N PRO A 343 12.86 28.48 -14.27
CA PRO A 343 13.20 28.30 -12.86
C PRO A 343 14.70 28.09 -12.59
N ASP A 344 15.47 27.85 -13.65
CA ASP A 344 16.91 27.64 -13.64
C ASP A 344 17.72 28.96 -13.83
N VAL A 345 17.15 30.15 -13.54
CA VAL A 345 17.82 31.48 -13.63
C VAL A 345 18.88 31.74 -12.54
N GLY A 346 19.66 30.72 -12.25
CA GLY A 346 20.55 30.61 -11.11
C GLY A 346 20.34 29.28 -10.41
N THR A 347 21.39 28.78 -9.76
CA THR A 347 21.34 27.54 -8.97
C THR A 347 22.37 27.61 -7.86
N PRO A 348 22.01 27.24 -6.61
CA PRO A 348 23.00 26.90 -5.61
C PRO A 348 23.82 25.71 -6.13
N GLY A 349 25.14 25.72 -5.94
CA GLY A 349 26.01 24.63 -6.39
C GLY A 349 25.74 23.32 -5.64
N GLY A 350 26.13 22.19 -6.22
CA GLY A 350 25.81 20.85 -5.72
C GLY A 350 26.34 20.63 -4.32
N ARG A 351 25.47 20.25 -3.37
CA ARG A 351 25.78 20.26 -1.93
C ARG A 351 25.02 19.22 -1.11
N VAL A 352 25.49 18.97 0.11
CA VAL A 352 24.92 18.03 1.08
C VAL A 352 24.86 18.63 2.50
N PHE A 353 23.82 18.26 3.25
CA PHE A 353 23.45 18.80 4.57
C PHE A 353 23.37 20.34 4.65
N PRO A 354 22.72 21.04 3.69
CA PRO A 354 22.39 22.45 3.86
C PRO A 354 21.35 22.64 4.97
N ALA A 355 21.30 23.84 5.54
CA ALA A 355 20.20 24.28 6.40
C ALA A 355 19.03 24.78 5.53
N THR A 356 17.79 24.46 5.88
CA THR A 356 16.58 24.79 5.10
C THR A 356 15.47 25.40 5.94
N TRP A 357 14.72 26.34 5.34
CA TRP A 357 13.51 26.94 5.93
C TRP A 357 12.45 27.26 4.86
N THR A 358 11.19 27.27 5.27
CA THR A 358 10.10 27.94 4.54
C THR A 358 9.76 29.23 5.29
N ASP A 359 9.63 30.35 4.58
CA ASP A 359 9.21 31.63 5.18
C ASP A 359 7.68 31.80 5.23
N ALA A 360 7.21 32.93 5.78
CA ALA A 360 5.79 33.23 5.89
C ALA A 360 5.08 33.52 4.55
N GLN A 361 5.83 33.57 3.44
CA GLN A 361 5.35 33.74 2.07
C GLN A 361 5.42 32.43 1.26
N GLY A 362 6.02 31.37 1.82
CA GLY A 362 6.19 30.06 1.19
C GLY A 362 7.47 29.91 0.38
N ASN A 363 8.38 30.88 0.38
CA ASN A 363 9.65 30.77 -0.35
C ASN A 363 10.57 29.75 0.33
N LYS A 364 11.39 29.06 -0.47
CA LYS A 364 12.27 27.99 0.03
C LYS A 364 13.69 28.54 0.22
N TRP A 365 14.07 28.73 1.48
CA TRP A 365 15.39 29.24 1.86
C TRP A 365 16.38 28.10 2.10
N LEU A 366 17.61 28.31 1.67
CA LEU A 366 18.73 27.39 1.79
C LEU A 366 19.99 28.13 2.26
N PHE A 367 20.71 27.58 3.24
CA PHE A 367 21.99 28.12 3.71
C PHE A 367 23.09 27.04 3.76
N GLY A 368 24.26 27.37 3.23
CA GLY A 368 25.49 26.61 3.44
C GLY A 368 25.41 25.15 2.99
N GLY A 369 25.92 24.25 3.84
CA GLY A 369 26.17 22.84 3.54
C GLY A 369 27.64 22.58 3.14
N ASN A 370 27.96 21.33 2.84
CA ASN A 370 29.22 20.96 2.19
C ASN A 370 28.96 20.80 0.69
N GLY A 371 29.64 21.57 -0.17
CA GLY A 371 29.25 21.66 -1.58
C GLY A 371 30.19 22.49 -2.45
N TYR A 372 29.85 22.54 -3.73
CA TYR A 372 30.54 23.37 -4.71
C TYR A 372 30.05 24.83 -4.63
N PRO A 373 30.96 25.82 -4.52
CA PRO A 373 30.61 27.23 -4.46
C PRO A 373 30.31 27.81 -5.86
N PHE A 374 30.04 29.12 -5.91
CA PHE A 374 30.16 29.93 -7.10
C PHE A 374 31.63 30.00 -7.57
N PRO A 375 31.91 29.90 -8.88
CA PRO A 375 33.29 29.87 -9.38
C PRO A 375 33.97 31.23 -9.25
N ASN A 376 34.93 31.33 -8.33
CA ASN A 376 35.80 32.49 -8.19
C ASN A 376 36.53 32.78 -9.53
N PRO A 377 36.35 33.95 -10.16
CA PRO A 377 36.90 34.24 -11.49
C PRO A 377 38.44 34.35 -11.54
N LEU A 378 39.12 34.29 -10.39
CA LEU A 378 40.58 34.23 -10.27
C LEU A 378 41.12 32.79 -10.19
N VAL A 379 40.26 31.79 -9.99
CA VAL A 379 40.60 30.37 -9.86
C VAL A 379 40.07 29.60 -11.07
N PRO A 380 40.86 28.71 -11.71
CA PRO A 380 40.34 27.86 -12.77
C PRO A 380 39.22 26.93 -12.25
N THR A 381 38.10 26.84 -12.96
CA THR A 381 36.97 25.97 -12.56
C THR A 381 37.30 24.47 -12.52
N SER A 382 38.43 24.08 -13.13
CA SER A 382 39.01 22.72 -13.02
C SER A 382 39.77 22.47 -11.71
N GLU A 383 39.98 23.50 -10.90
CA GLU A 383 40.72 23.46 -9.63
C GLU A 383 39.82 23.81 -8.42
N THR A 384 38.58 24.24 -8.64
CA THR A 384 37.56 24.43 -7.59
C THR A 384 37.18 23.08 -6.96
N LEU A 385 37.20 23.03 -5.63
CA LEU A 385 36.85 21.86 -4.83
C LEU A 385 35.53 22.10 -4.08
N PRO A 386 34.89 21.06 -3.51
CA PRO A 386 33.79 21.26 -2.59
C PRO A 386 34.31 21.55 -1.17
N GLY A 387 33.83 22.64 -0.57
CA GLY A 387 34.14 23.09 0.79
C GLY A 387 32.88 23.21 1.66
N LEU A 388 32.99 23.76 2.88
CA LEU A 388 31.82 24.27 3.59
C LEU A 388 31.45 25.65 3.06
N LEU A 389 30.15 25.93 3.00
CA LEU A 389 29.59 27.15 2.43
C LEU A 389 28.86 28.01 3.48
N ASN A 390 28.85 29.33 3.26
CA ASN A 390 28.15 30.35 4.06
C ASN A 390 27.17 31.19 3.20
N ASP A 391 26.83 30.71 2.01
CA ASP A 391 25.91 31.33 1.07
C ASP A 391 24.46 31.14 1.52
N LEU A 392 23.61 32.14 1.25
CA LEU A 392 22.18 32.13 1.55
C LEU A 392 21.40 32.33 0.25
N TRP A 393 20.53 31.38 -0.06
CA TRP A 393 19.70 31.37 -1.27
C TRP A 393 18.22 31.32 -0.92
N VAL A 394 17.40 31.93 -1.75
CA VAL A 394 15.93 31.84 -1.68
C VAL A 394 15.38 31.44 -3.05
N TYR A 395 14.55 30.40 -3.09
CA TYR A 395 13.73 30.06 -4.24
C TYR A 395 12.40 30.79 -4.12
N ASP A 396 12.23 31.85 -4.90
CA ASP A 396 11.02 32.66 -4.96
C ASP A 396 10.02 31.99 -5.93
N GLN A 397 8.83 31.64 -5.43
CA GLN A 397 7.82 30.91 -6.21
C GLN A 397 7.11 31.78 -7.25
N ALA A 398 7.14 33.11 -7.14
CA ALA A 398 6.45 34.03 -8.03
C ALA A 398 7.26 34.33 -9.30
N ILE A 399 8.59 34.39 -9.22
CA ILE A 399 9.47 34.32 -10.40
C ILE A 399 9.82 32.87 -10.79
N GLY A 400 9.66 31.93 -9.85
CA GLY A 400 9.93 30.50 -10.02
C GLY A 400 11.40 30.11 -9.92
N GLY A 401 12.31 30.96 -9.43
CA GLY A 401 13.77 30.76 -9.54
C GLY A 401 14.55 31.02 -8.27
N TRP A 402 15.80 30.55 -8.24
CA TRP A 402 16.76 30.80 -7.16
C TRP A 402 17.39 32.20 -7.27
N LEU A 403 17.40 32.92 -6.15
CA LEU A 403 18.08 34.20 -5.96
C LEU A 403 19.10 34.10 -4.81
N PRO A 404 20.28 34.74 -4.91
CA PRO A 404 21.15 34.94 -3.76
C PRO A 404 20.59 36.02 -2.82
N ALA A 405 20.62 35.74 -1.51
CA ALA A 405 20.10 36.60 -0.46
C ALA A 405 21.20 37.20 0.45
N ASN A 406 22.47 36.84 0.25
CA ASN A 406 23.60 37.48 0.93
C ASN A 406 24.79 37.83 0.02
N LEU A 407 24.66 37.68 -1.31
CA LEU A 407 25.69 38.12 -2.27
C LEU A 407 25.40 39.54 -2.76
N PRO A 408 26.37 40.47 -2.79
CA PRO A 408 26.19 41.78 -3.39
C PRO A 408 26.33 41.70 -4.91
N THR A 409 25.33 42.16 -5.66
CA THR A 409 25.40 42.31 -7.11
C THR A 409 25.49 43.80 -7.48
N PHE A 410 26.20 44.14 -8.56
CA PHE A 410 26.42 45.50 -9.01
C PHE A 410 26.37 45.63 -10.53
N ILE A 411 26.03 46.81 -11.05
CA ILE A 411 26.11 47.08 -12.50
C ILE A 411 27.54 47.49 -12.86
N ASN A 412 28.18 46.74 -13.74
CA ASN A 412 29.52 47.02 -14.22
C ASN A 412 29.56 48.21 -15.21
N THR A 413 30.77 48.66 -15.56
CA THR A 413 30.98 49.81 -16.46
C THR A 413 30.45 49.62 -17.90
N SER A 414 30.01 48.41 -18.24
CA SER A 414 29.44 48.06 -19.55
C SER A 414 27.91 47.86 -19.50
N GLY A 415 27.27 48.08 -18.34
CA GLY A 415 25.82 47.96 -18.16
C GLY A 415 25.31 46.54 -17.91
N TYR A 416 26.19 45.57 -17.68
CA TYR A 416 25.82 44.22 -17.25
C TYR A 416 25.93 44.11 -15.74
N TRP A 417 25.09 43.28 -15.11
CA TRP A 417 25.29 42.93 -13.71
C TRP A 417 26.50 42.02 -13.56
N GLN A 418 27.20 42.18 -12.44
CA GLN A 418 28.29 41.33 -11.97
C GLN A 418 28.18 41.18 -10.46
N ASP A 419 28.62 40.04 -9.96
CA ASP A 419 28.61 39.72 -8.53
C ASP A 419 29.91 40.24 -7.90
N ASP A 420 29.83 40.89 -6.74
CA ASP A 420 31.03 41.29 -5.98
C ASP A 420 31.64 40.09 -5.27
N THR A 421 32.35 39.29 -6.07
CA THR A 421 33.12 38.10 -5.69
C THR A 421 34.27 38.37 -4.71
N THR A 422 34.45 39.60 -4.21
CA THR A 422 35.64 39.95 -3.41
C THR A 422 35.58 39.64 -1.90
N PRO A 423 34.42 39.37 -1.27
CA PRO A 423 34.44 38.91 0.14
C PRO A 423 33.46 37.80 0.59
N LEU A 424 32.40 37.43 -0.16
CA LEU A 424 31.20 36.82 0.46
C LEU A 424 30.88 35.34 0.17
N GLU A 425 31.29 34.79 -0.97
CA GLU A 425 31.46 33.32 -1.08
C GLU A 425 32.94 32.98 -0.87
N SER A 426 33.29 32.64 0.37
CA SER A 426 34.50 31.88 0.65
C SER A 426 34.09 30.48 1.06
N GLU A 427 34.65 29.48 0.38
CA GLU A 427 34.80 28.16 0.99
C GLU A 427 35.39 28.36 2.40
N ASP A 428 34.87 27.65 3.38
CA ASP A 428 35.40 27.59 4.74
C ASP A 428 35.45 28.95 5.49
N ALA A 429 34.56 29.89 5.13
CA ALA A 429 34.46 31.22 5.73
C ALA A 429 34.26 31.22 7.26
N SER A 430 35.10 31.98 8.00
CA SER A 430 34.89 32.28 9.43
C SER A 430 33.71 33.24 9.64
N GLY A 431 32.98 33.09 10.76
CA GLY A 431 31.77 33.87 11.07
C GLY A 431 32.04 35.16 11.85
N TYR A 432 31.26 36.21 11.57
CA TYR A 432 31.34 37.49 12.28
C TYR A 432 30.13 37.70 13.20
N TYR A 433 30.33 37.62 14.51
CA TYR A 433 29.23 37.52 15.49
C TYR A 433 28.65 38.87 15.95
N GLY A 434 29.26 40.00 15.58
CA GLY A 434 28.73 41.33 15.90
C GLY A 434 28.51 41.57 17.39
N THR A 435 27.31 42.05 17.77
CA THR A 435 26.86 42.22 19.16
C THR A 435 25.66 41.33 19.44
N LEU A 436 25.72 40.53 20.51
CA LEU A 436 24.65 39.62 20.92
C LEU A 436 23.29 40.33 21.02
N GLY A 437 22.29 39.79 20.33
CA GLY A 437 20.91 40.28 20.32
C GLY A 437 20.68 41.55 19.51
N ALA A 438 21.65 42.02 18.72
CA ALA A 438 21.55 43.25 17.93
C ALA A 438 22.00 43.03 16.48
N SER A 439 21.26 43.63 15.53
CA SER A 439 21.74 43.71 14.15
C SER A 439 22.90 44.69 14.06
N THR A 440 24.10 44.14 13.93
CA THR A 440 25.34 44.91 13.72
C THR A 440 26.16 44.31 12.56
N GLY A 441 25.48 43.87 11.50
CA GLY A 441 26.11 43.25 10.33
C GLY A 441 26.75 41.89 10.62
N GLY A 442 26.09 41.03 11.40
CA GLY A 442 26.57 39.68 11.70
C GLY A 442 26.56 38.77 10.46
N THR A 443 27.35 37.69 10.48
CA THR A 443 27.32 36.60 9.50
C THR A 443 27.66 35.26 10.18
N PRO A 444 26.85 34.19 10.01
CA PRO A 444 27.25 32.85 10.42
C PRO A 444 28.41 32.34 9.56
N GLY A 445 29.40 31.72 10.20
CA GLY A 445 30.50 31.04 9.50
C GLY A 445 30.03 29.81 8.73
N ALA A 446 30.79 29.42 7.70
CA ALA A 446 30.52 28.31 6.81
C ALA A 446 30.35 27.00 7.56
N ARG A 447 29.28 26.25 7.27
CA ARG A 447 28.85 25.09 8.07
C ARG A 447 27.91 24.14 7.34
N TRP A 448 27.76 22.94 7.90
CA TRP A 448 26.77 21.94 7.50
C TRP A 448 26.04 21.32 8.70
N GLY A 449 24.88 20.71 8.44
CA GLY A 449 24.15 19.90 9.43
C GLY A 449 23.66 20.66 10.65
N SER A 450 23.38 21.97 10.50
CA SER A 450 22.70 22.81 11.49
C SER A 450 21.25 22.39 11.69
N SER A 451 20.66 22.78 12.81
CA SER A 451 19.22 22.67 13.07
C SER A 451 18.49 23.96 12.69
N THR A 452 17.26 23.87 12.16
CA THR A 452 16.48 25.03 11.67
C THR A 452 15.03 25.04 12.14
N TRP A 453 14.46 26.25 12.24
CA TRP A 453 13.02 26.50 12.42
C TRP A 453 12.65 27.92 11.96
N THR A 454 11.37 28.17 11.72
CA THR A 454 10.82 29.51 11.44
C THR A 454 9.96 29.94 12.62
N ASP A 455 10.02 31.21 13.04
CA ASP A 455 9.17 31.71 14.13
C ASP A 455 7.82 32.29 13.63
N GLY A 456 6.90 32.55 14.57
CA GLY A 456 5.57 33.12 14.27
C GLY A 456 5.57 34.57 13.74
N SER A 457 6.72 35.20 13.56
CA SER A 457 6.90 36.48 12.86
C SER A 457 7.42 36.30 11.43
N GLY A 458 7.87 35.09 11.07
CA GLY A 458 8.50 34.77 9.80
C GLY A 458 10.04 34.85 9.80
N ASN A 459 10.68 35.06 10.96
CA ASN A 459 12.15 35.05 11.03
C ASN A 459 12.68 33.61 10.92
N LEU A 460 13.84 33.45 10.29
CA LEU A 460 14.47 32.15 10.05
C LEU A 460 15.56 31.92 11.09
N TRP A 461 15.50 30.80 11.81
CA TRP A 461 16.39 30.52 12.94
C TRP A 461 17.31 29.33 12.67
N MET A 462 18.57 29.45 13.10
CA MET A 462 19.57 28.39 13.00
C MET A 462 20.19 28.09 14.37
N PHE A 463 20.44 26.82 14.66
CA PHE A 463 21.26 26.38 15.79
C PHE A 463 22.41 25.48 15.34
N GLY A 464 23.63 25.82 15.77
CA GLY A 464 24.81 24.97 15.71
C GLY A 464 25.23 24.54 14.31
N GLY A 465 25.51 23.24 14.16
CA GLY A 465 26.16 22.65 13.01
C GLY A 465 27.65 22.38 13.26
N GLN A 466 28.36 21.96 12.22
CA GLN A 466 29.81 21.82 12.23
C GLN A 466 30.40 22.73 11.14
N GLY A 467 31.44 23.47 11.50
CA GLY A 467 32.00 24.51 10.64
C GLY A 467 32.80 25.54 11.44
N TYR A 468 32.91 26.76 10.91
CA TYR A 468 33.85 27.76 11.40
C TYR A 468 33.20 28.82 12.32
N ASP A 469 33.93 29.20 13.38
CA ASP A 469 33.51 30.24 14.33
C ASP A 469 34.13 31.63 14.05
N SER A 470 34.33 32.51 15.05
CA SER A 470 34.93 33.85 14.87
C SER A 470 36.45 33.92 15.06
N SER A 471 37.11 32.79 15.35
CA SER A 471 38.56 32.66 15.26
C SER A 471 39.02 32.53 13.79
N THR A 472 40.33 32.60 13.56
CA THR A 472 40.92 32.31 12.25
C THR A 472 40.97 30.80 12.02
N GLU A 473 39.98 30.27 11.28
CA GLU A 473 39.97 28.92 10.71
C GLU A 473 39.81 27.74 11.71
N ASP A 474 39.36 27.94 12.94
CA ASP A 474 39.02 26.81 13.83
C ASP A 474 37.72 26.11 13.40
N PHE A 475 37.84 25.07 12.58
CA PHE A 475 36.77 24.11 12.26
C PHE A 475 36.34 23.38 13.55
N THR A 476 35.08 23.55 13.97
CA THR A 476 34.60 23.09 15.28
C THR A 476 33.12 22.68 15.30
N LEU A 477 32.64 22.25 16.48
CA LEU A 477 31.24 21.91 16.74
C LEU A 477 30.52 23.09 17.41
N LEU A 478 29.50 23.63 16.74
CA LEU A 478 28.90 24.92 17.07
C LEU A 478 27.64 24.74 17.92
N ASN A 479 27.40 25.66 18.86
CA ASN A 479 26.13 25.80 19.61
C ASN A 479 25.59 27.23 19.57
N ASP A 480 26.02 28.01 18.59
CA ASP A 480 25.50 29.34 18.32
C ASP A 480 24.03 29.28 17.86
N ILE A 481 23.29 30.32 18.20
CA ILE A 481 21.91 30.54 17.74
C ILE A 481 21.90 31.81 16.90
N TRP A 482 21.33 31.73 15.70
CA TRP A 482 21.18 32.85 14.77
C TRP A 482 19.72 33.07 14.40
N GLU A 483 19.35 34.33 14.20
CA GLU A 483 18.06 34.80 13.70
C GLU A 483 18.36 35.60 12.42
N TRP A 484 17.85 35.16 11.27
CA TRP A 484 17.81 35.94 10.04
C TRP A 484 16.43 36.59 9.93
N ILE A 485 16.41 37.89 9.68
CA ILE A 485 15.19 38.64 9.39
C ILE A 485 15.12 38.84 7.86
N PRO A 486 14.20 38.17 7.15
CA PRO A 486 13.96 38.44 5.73
C PRO A 486 13.47 39.89 5.55
N GLY A 487 14.15 40.63 4.68
CA GLY A 487 13.70 41.94 4.19
C GLY A 487 12.80 41.78 2.97
N GLY A 488 13.18 42.40 1.85
CA GLY A 488 12.50 42.21 0.57
C GLY A 488 13.46 42.22 -0.62
N LEU A 489 12.96 41.86 -1.79
CA LEU A 489 13.67 42.04 -3.07
C LEU A 489 14.13 43.49 -3.22
N ASP A 490 15.40 43.70 -3.58
CA ASP A 490 15.96 45.05 -3.76
C ASP A 490 15.18 45.83 -4.84
N PRO A 491 14.49 46.95 -4.49
CA PRO A 491 13.72 47.74 -5.44
C PRO A 491 14.57 48.51 -6.45
N ASN A 492 15.91 48.53 -6.31
CA ASN A 492 16.81 49.06 -7.32
C ASN A 492 17.09 48.05 -8.47
N GLY A 493 16.58 46.82 -8.36
CA GLY A 493 16.60 45.83 -9.44
C GLY A 493 17.83 44.92 -9.47
N ALA A 494 18.61 44.87 -8.38
CA ALA A 494 19.85 44.08 -8.31
C ALA A 494 19.63 42.55 -8.24
N GLY A 495 18.39 42.10 -8.05
CA GLY A 495 18.04 40.67 -8.02
C GLY A 495 18.41 39.96 -6.71
N THR A 496 18.80 40.72 -5.67
CA THR A 496 19.13 40.20 -4.35
C THR A 496 17.95 40.35 -3.40
N PHE A 497 17.80 39.39 -2.48
CA PHE A 497 16.85 39.50 -1.38
C PHE A 497 17.57 40.13 -0.18
N THR A 498 17.09 41.27 0.30
CA THR A 498 17.71 41.97 1.45
C THR A 498 17.36 41.31 2.79
N GLY A 499 18.22 41.44 3.80
CA GLY A 499 17.96 40.94 5.15
C GLY A 499 19.17 41.10 6.07
N GLU A 500 19.04 40.75 7.34
CA GLU A 500 20.10 40.89 8.33
C GLU A 500 20.18 39.65 9.26
N TRP A 501 21.40 39.19 9.53
CA TRP A 501 21.69 38.14 10.52
C TRP A 501 21.98 38.75 11.90
N ILE A 502 21.35 38.18 12.92
CA ILE A 502 21.51 38.55 14.33
C ILE A 502 21.97 37.31 15.11
N TRP A 503 23.09 37.43 15.81
CA TRP A 503 23.53 36.42 16.77
C TRP A 503 22.69 36.51 18.04
N GLN A 504 22.00 35.45 18.43
CA GLN A 504 21.01 35.42 19.53
C GLN A 504 21.44 34.59 20.75
N GLY A 505 22.45 33.71 20.63
CA GLY A 505 22.89 32.90 21.76
C GLY A 505 24.01 31.91 21.44
N GLY A 506 24.46 31.15 22.44
CA GLY A 506 25.58 30.22 22.30
C GLY A 506 26.95 30.86 22.47
N SER A 507 27.98 30.19 21.96
CA SER A 507 29.37 30.68 22.01
C SER A 507 29.78 31.28 20.67
N SER A 508 30.48 32.42 20.69
CA SER A 508 31.05 33.03 19.48
C SER A 508 32.38 32.40 19.04
N VAL A 509 32.98 31.58 19.91
CA VAL A 509 34.19 30.79 19.66
C VAL A 509 33.99 29.37 20.17
N GLY A 510 34.63 28.39 19.55
CA GLY A 510 34.81 27.06 20.11
C GLY A 510 35.59 27.12 21.44
N SER A 511 35.65 26.00 22.16
CA SER A 511 36.47 25.90 23.37
C SER A 511 37.95 26.11 23.02
N SER A 512 38.48 27.32 23.28
CA SER A 512 39.85 27.75 22.97
C SER A 512 40.95 27.03 23.77
N ALA A 513 40.58 26.00 24.54
CA ALA A 513 41.47 25.06 25.19
C ALA A 513 41.55 23.70 24.48
N THR A 514 40.69 23.42 23.49
CA THR A 514 40.51 22.07 22.91
C THR A 514 40.07 22.00 21.45
N ASN A 515 39.63 23.10 20.82
CA ASN A 515 39.01 23.15 19.47
C ASN A 515 37.75 22.26 19.29
N ASN A 516 37.20 21.73 20.38
CA ASN A 516 36.18 20.68 20.37
C ASN A 516 34.74 21.20 20.49
N GLY A 517 34.47 22.49 20.27
CA GLY A 517 33.17 23.10 20.52
C GLY A 517 32.91 23.44 22.00
N ALA A 518 31.73 23.97 22.31
CA ALA A 518 31.33 24.33 23.69
C ALA A 518 30.54 23.20 24.38
N PRO A 519 30.83 22.87 25.66
CA PRO A 519 30.13 21.80 26.38
C PRO A 519 28.67 22.15 26.73
N ALA A 520 27.84 21.11 26.87
CA ALA A 520 26.42 21.24 27.18
C ALA A 520 26.15 21.65 28.65
N ASN A 521 25.25 22.60 28.86
CA ASN A 521 24.72 22.95 30.19
C ASN A 521 23.26 22.52 30.32
N TYR A 522 23.04 21.38 31.00
CA TYR A 522 21.74 20.71 31.12
C TYR A 522 20.80 21.28 32.20
N GLY A 523 21.30 22.13 33.10
CA GLY A 523 20.49 22.69 34.19
C GLY A 523 19.84 21.63 35.08
N THR A 524 18.50 21.64 35.18
CA THR A 524 17.70 20.59 35.82
C THR A 524 16.71 20.02 34.81
N GLN A 525 16.61 18.69 34.73
CA GLN A 525 15.73 18.01 33.78
C GLN A 525 14.27 18.44 33.97
N ASN A 526 13.57 18.70 32.86
CA ASN A 526 12.21 19.25 32.79
C ASN A 526 12.03 20.64 33.45
N VAL A 527 13.10 21.43 33.57
CA VAL A 527 13.05 22.83 34.04
C VAL A 527 13.68 23.77 33.02
N PRO A 528 12.91 24.66 32.36
CA PRO A 528 13.46 25.68 31.46
C PRO A 528 14.26 26.72 32.24
N ALA A 529 15.40 27.15 31.69
CA ALA A 529 16.19 28.26 32.20
C ALA A 529 17.02 28.89 31.09
N ALA A 530 17.23 30.22 31.14
CA ALA A 530 18.03 30.95 30.15
C ALA A 530 19.53 30.57 30.12
N GLY A 531 20.01 29.81 31.13
CA GLY A 531 21.36 29.23 31.14
C GLY A 531 21.45 27.82 30.56
N ASN A 532 20.32 27.17 30.28
CA ASN A 532 20.29 25.86 29.64
C ASN A 532 20.71 26.00 28.18
N ILE A 533 21.67 25.19 27.73
CA ILE A 533 22.06 25.17 26.32
C ILE A 533 22.62 23.79 25.92
N PRO A 534 22.19 23.22 24.78
CA PRO A 534 22.82 22.02 24.24
C PRO A 534 24.28 22.32 23.86
N GLY A 535 25.17 21.36 24.09
CA GLY A 535 26.56 21.45 23.69
C GLY A 535 26.71 21.44 22.16
N GLY A 536 27.85 21.94 21.67
CA GLY A 536 28.14 22.11 20.25
C GLY A 536 27.94 20.81 19.48
N ARG A 537 27.20 20.85 18.37
CA ARG A 537 26.79 19.62 17.67
C ARG A 537 26.40 19.87 16.22
N TRP A 538 26.53 18.83 15.42
CA TRP A 538 25.93 18.73 14.09
C TRP A 538 25.07 17.48 13.98
N ALA A 539 24.21 17.45 12.96
CA ALA A 539 23.39 16.28 12.63
C ALA A 539 22.50 15.78 13.80
N ALA A 540 22.08 16.71 14.67
CA ALA A 540 21.00 16.44 15.62
C ALA A 540 19.67 16.35 14.86
N ALA A 541 18.88 15.32 15.16
CA ALA A 541 17.58 15.15 14.54
C ALA A 541 16.65 16.23 15.12
N THR A 542 15.99 17.03 14.26
CA THR A 542 15.18 18.17 14.69
C THR A 542 13.85 18.27 13.95
N PHE A 543 12.83 18.76 14.64
CA PHE A 543 11.49 18.99 14.10
C PHE A 543 10.77 20.06 14.93
N THR A 544 9.93 20.89 14.30
CA THR A 544 9.10 21.89 15.00
C THR A 544 7.71 21.29 15.25
N ASP A 545 7.10 21.54 16.41
CA ASP A 545 5.75 21.04 16.67
C ASP A 545 4.70 21.65 15.73
N ALA A 546 3.58 20.95 15.53
CA ALA A 546 2.51 21.37 14.62
C ALA A 546 1.82 22.70 15.03
N ALA A 547 2.13 23.24 16.22
CA ALA A 547 1.66 24.53 16.69
C ALA A 547 2.63 25.69 16.36
N GLY A 548 3.84 25.39 15.86
CA GLY A 548 4.89 26.39 15.65
C GLY A 548 5.41 27.01 16.96
N ALA A 549 5.26 26.30 18.08
CA ALA A 549 5.52 26.84 19.43
C ALA A 549 6.86 26.39 20.01
N ASN A 550 7.24 25.13 19.76
CA ASN A 550 8.47 24.53 20.27
C ASN A 550 9.22 23.73 19.19
N VAL A 551 10.54 23.72 19.30
CA VAL A 551 11.44 22.91 18.46
C VAL A 551 11.98 21.78 19.31
N TRP A 552 11.89 20.55 18.80
CA TRP A 552 12.43 19.36 19.44
C TRP A 552 13.75 18.98 18.79
N LEU A 553 14.76 18.68 19.61
CA LEU A 553 16.11 18.30 19.19
C LEU A 553 16.54 17.03 19.90
N PHE A 554 17.00 16.04 19.13
CA PHE A 554 17.53 14.78 19.64
C PHE A 554 18.96 14.48 19.17
N GLY A 555 19.86 14.28 20.11
CA GLY A 555 21.19 13.73 19.89
C GLY A 555 22.07 14.58 18.96
N GLY A 556 22.64 13.93 17.95
CA GLY A 556 23.71 14.46 17.10
C GLY A 556 25.10 14.00 17.57
N GLN A 557 26.12 14.27 16.75
CA GLN A 557 27.50 14.20 17.21
C GLN A 557 27.86 15.55 17.82
N GLY A 558 28.20 15.55 19.11
CA GLY A 558 28.33 16.79 19.87
C GLY A 558 29.10 16.67 21.16
N VAL A 559 29.26 17.82 21.82
CA VAL A 559 29.96 17.94 23.11
C VAL A 559 29.01 17.67 24.26
N ASP A 560 29.35 16.71 25.12
CA ASP A 560 28.58 16.43 26.33
C ASP A 560 28.96 17.35 27.52
N SER A 561 28.37 17.11 28.70
CA SER A 561 28.63 17.91 29.91
C SER A 561 30.07 17.77 30.46
N THR A 562 30.88 16.85 29.93
CA THR A 562 32.29 16.66 30.32
C THR A 562 33.27 17.40 29.40
N GLY A 563 32.79 17.96 28.27
CA GLY A 563 33.66 18.48 27.21
C GLY A 563 34.13 17.42 26.21
N THR A 564 33.53 16.22 26.20
CA THR A 564 33.91 15.14 25.29
C THR A 564 33.04 15.16 24.03
N ILE A 565 33.64 15.00 22.84
CA ILE A 565 32.91 14.77 21.59
C ILE A 565 32.44 13.31 21.54
N VAL A 566 31.13 13.12 21.38
CA VAL A 566 30.44 11.84 21.50
C VAL A 566 29.18 11.83 20.61
N LEU A 567 28.56 10.66 20.41
CA LEU A 567 27.18 10.60 19.95
C LEU A 567 26.23 10.74 21.14
N LEU A 568 25.31 11.69 21.06
CA LEU A 568 24.41 12.06 22.14
C LEU A 568 23.05 11.37 21.99
N ASN A 569 22.35 11.16 23.11
CA ASN A 569 20.96 10.69 23.16
C ASN A 569 20.06 11.62 24.01
N ASP A 570 20.48 12.88 24.16
CA ASP A 570 19.74 13.91 24.85
C ASP A 570 18.55 14.40 23.99
N LEU A 571 17.38 14.49 24.62
CA LEU A 571 16.18 15.12 24.04
C LEU A 571 16.01 16.49 24.68
N TRP A 572 15.89 17.51 23.84
CA TRP A 572 15.70 18.90 24.21
C TRP A 572 14.45 19.46 23.55
N GLU A 573 13.83 20.42 24.24
CA GLU A 573 12.75 21.27 23.74
C GLU A 573 13.23 22.72 23.79
N TYR A 574 13.08 23.48 22.71
CA TYR A 574 13.30 24.93 22.67
C TYR A 574 11.96 25.62 22.50
N ASN A 575 11.53 26.39 23.50
CA ASN A 575 10.33 27.19 23.39
C ASN A 575 10.63 28.51 22.66
N ILE A 576 10.06 28.69 21.47
CA ILE A 576 10.38 29.80 20.57
C ILE A 576 10.00 31.15 21.19
N ALA A 577 8.84 31.22 21.86
CA ALA A 577 8.31 32.47 22.43
C ALA A 577 9.13 33.00 23.62
N SER A 578 9.68 32.11 24.47
CA SER A 578 10.53 32.48 25.59
C SER A 578 12.03 32.50 25.26
N ARG A 579 12.42 31.97 24.08
CA ARG A 579 13.82 31.76 23.66
C ARG A 579 14.63 30.95 24.67
N THR A 580 14.05 29.87 25.24
CA THR A 580 14.71 29.02 26.26
C THR A 580 14.69 27.52 25.94
N TRP A 581 15.78 26.84 26.30
CA TRP A 581 15.92 25.38 26.21
C TRP A 581 15.47 24.68 27.51
N THR A 582 14.83 23.52 27.36
CA THR A 582 14.53 22.55 28.41
C THR A 582 15.19 21.21 28.07
N TRP A 583 15.96 20.63 29.00
CA TRP A 583 16.41 19.24 28.85
C TRP A 583 15.30 18.29 29.30
N ILE A 584 14.78 17.47 28.39
CA ILE A 584 13.58 16.65 28.61
C ILE A 584 13.95 15.19 28.97
N SER A 585 14.84 14.57 28.19
CA SER A 585 15.18 13.13 28.33
C SER A 585 16.62 12.83 27.91
N GLY A 586 17.08 11.61 28.17
CA GLY A 586 18.39 11.11 27.71
C GLY A 586 19.47 11.21 28.77
N SER A 587 20.72 11.13 28.34
CA SER A 587 21.91 11.19 29.20
C SER A 587 22.69 12.49 29.00
N ASN A 588 23.17 13.09 30.10
CA ASN A 588 24.03 14.27 30.04
C ASN A 588 25.49 13.99 29.62
N VAL A 589 25.83 12.71 29.46
CA VAL A 589 27.10 12.21 28.90
C VAL A 589 26.80 11.22 27.77
N GLY A 590 27.55 11.24 26.67
CA GLY A 590 27.19 10.51 25.45
C GLY A 590 27.59 9.03 25.41
N ASN A 591 27.65 8.51 24.18
CA ASN A 591 27.99 7.13 23.82
C ASN A 591 27.22 6.08 24.66
N LYS A 592 25.89 6.23 24.71
CA LYS A 592 24.97 5.28 25.36
C LYS A 592 24.40 4.29 24.36
N ASN A 593 24.46 3.01 24.68
CA ASN A 593 23.64 1.98 24.03
C ASN A 593 22.14 2.27 24.23
N GLY A 594 21.30 1.83 23.30
CA GLY A 594 19.86 1.88 23.46
C GLY A 594 19.33 0.83 24.44
N VAL A 595 18.32 1.17 25.22
CA VAL A 595 17.62 0.24 26.13
C VAL A 595 16.17 0.14 25.68
N TYR A 596 15.83 -1.00 25.07
CA TYR A 596 14.62 -1.19 24.26
C TYR A 596 13.43 -1.78 25.03
N GLY A 597 13.66 -2.35 26.21
CA GLY A 597 12.62 -2.94 27.05
C GLY A 597 11.86 -4.08 26.35
N THR A 598 10.56 -3.89 26.15
CA THR A 598 9.69 -4.75 25.34
C THR A 598 9.00 -3.88 24.29
N GLN A 599 8.99 -4.33 23.05
CA GLN A 599 8.39 -3.59 21.93
C GLN A 599 6.91 -3.25 22.21
N GLY A 600 6.49 -2.04 21.85
CA GLY A 600 5.16 -1.49 22.12
C GLY A 600 4.88 -1.15 23.60
N SER A 601 5.86 -1.31 24.52
CA SER A 601 5.68 -1.05 25.95
C SER A 601 6.50 0.15 26.44
N PRO A 602 5.89 1.26 26.89
CA PRO A 602 6.61 2.38 27.50
C PRO A 602 7.24 1.97 28.83
N ALA A 603 8.43 2.49 29.12
CA ALA A 603 9.03 2.41 30.45
C ALA A 603 10.01 3.58 30.69
N ALA A 604 10.11 4.06 31.92
CA ALA A 604 11.09 5.07 32.33
C ALA A 604 12.56 4.60 32.25
N GLY A 605 12.80 3.30 32.07
CA GLY A 605 14.12 2.72 31.79
C GLY A 605 14.43 2.54 30.31
N ASN A 606 13.49 2.83 29.41
CA ASN A 606 13.71 2.78 27.97
C ASN A 606 14.35 4.09 27.50
N PHE A 607 15.30 4.01 26.55
CA PHE A 607 15.82 5.17 25.84
C PHE A 607 16.53 4.75 24.53
N PRO A 608 16.43 5.53 23.45
CA PRO A 608 17.24 5.34 22.26
C PRO A 608 18.73 5.51 22.57
N GLY A 609 19.57 4.75 21.87
CA GLY A 609 21.03 4.91 21.95
C GLY A 609 21.52 6.18 21.24
N GLY A 610 22.72 6.63 21.62
CA GLY A 610 23.34 7.86 21.12
C GLY A 610 23.58 7.78 19.61
N ARG A 611 23.16 8.81 18.88
CA ARG A 611 23.10 8.78 17.41
C ARG A 611 23.11 10.17 16.76
N GLN A 612 23.46 10.20 15.49
CA GLN A 612 23.38 11.37 14.60
C GLN A 612 22.61 11.03 13.31
N ASN A 613 22.15 12.05 12.58
CA ASN A 613 21.48 11.91 11.28
C ASN A 613 20.28 10.93 11.28
N ALA A 614 19.56 10.86 12.41
CA ALA A 614 18.27 10.20 12.53
C ALA A 614 17.14 11.11 12.01
N VAL A 615 15.96 10.56 11.73
CA VAL A 615 14.76 11.34 11.41
C VAL A 615 13.98 11.60 12.71
N LEU A 616 13.51 12.83 12.90
CA LEU A 616 12.62 13.22 13.99
C LEU A 616 11.29 13.72 13.40
N TRP A 617 10.18 13.48 14.10
CA TRP A 617 8.88 14.10 13.85
C TRP A 617 8.22 14.50 15.17
N VAL A 618 7.23 15.38 15.09
CA VAL A 618 6.27 15.63 16.18
C VAL A 618 4.88 15.58 15.58
N ASP A 619 4.02 14.67 16.06
CA ASP A 619 2.63 14.60 15.60
C ASP A 619 1.75 15.69 16.22
N ALA A 620 0.55 15.95 15.67
CA ALA A 620 -0.35 16.97 16.21
C ALA A 620 -0.96 16.63 17.58
N SER A 621 -0.65 15.46 18.16
CA SER A 621 -0.93 15.15 19.57
C SER A 621 0.22 15.51 20.52
N GLY A 622 1.36 15.97 19.98
CA GLY A 622 2.54 16.40 20.71
C GLY A 622 3.49 15.27 21.11
N LYS A 623 3.37 14.08 20.49
CA LYS A 623 4.36 13.00 20.68
C LYS A 623 5.56 13.23 19.78
N VAL A 624 6.76 12.96 20.31
CA VAL A 624 7.98 13.01 19.52
C VAL A 624 8.28 11.61 18.99
N TRP A 625 8.57 11.50 17.70
CA TRP A 625 8.92 10.24 17.05
C TRP A 625 10.35 10.30 16.51
N LEU A 626 11.08 9.20 16.60
CA LEU A 626 12.49 9.10 16.22
C LEU A 626 12.72 7.81 15.42
N PHE A 627 13.34 7.91 14.23
CA PHE A 627 13.68 6.75 13.40
C PHE A 627 15.16 6.70 13.02
N GLY A 628 15.78 5.54 13.24
CA GLY A 628 17.06 5.16 12.67
C GLY A 628 18.21 6.10 13.05
N GLY A 629 19.07 6.44 12.09
CA GLY A 629 20.29 7.22 12.25
C GLY A 629 21.55 6.36 12.33
N PHE A 630 22.68 7.01 12.59
CA PHE A 630 23.98 6.37 12.80
C PHE A 630 24.38 6.50 14.27
N GLY A 631 24.55 5.37 14.97
CA GLY A 631 24.75 5.37 16.41
C GLY A 631 24.72 3.99 17.07
N PHE A 632 24.42 3.96 18.37
CA PHE A 632 24.50 2.75 19.19
C PHE A 632 23.14 2.04 19.31
N ASP A 633 23.15 0.73 19.04
CA ASP A 633 22.04 -0.19 19.27
C ASP A 633 22.03 -0.72 20.72
N SER A 634 21.37 -1.86 20.98
CA SER A 634 21.32 -2.46 22.32
C SER A 634 22.65 -3.05 22.82
N VAL A 635 23.54 -3.48 21.91
CA VAL A 635 24.82 -4.10 22.25
C VAL A 635 26.01 -3.16 22.13
N GLY A 636 25.84 -2.03 21.44
CA GLY A 636 26.90 -1.05 21.18
C GLY A 636 27.67 -1.37 19.90
N SER A 637 26.96 -1.82 18.85
CA SER A 637 27.54 -2.05 17.52
C SER A 637 28.31 -0.82 17.01
N GLY A 638 29.39 -1.07 16.27
CA GLY A 638 30.26 -0.04 15.72
C GLY A 638 31.09 0.76 16.74
N ALA A 639 31.06 0.42 18.04
CA ALA A 639 31.77 1.19 19.06
C ALA A 639 33.29 1.33 18.78
N PRO A 640 33.86 2.54 18.96
CA PRO A 640 33.28 3.74 19.60
C PRO A 640 32.56 4.70 18.64
N LEU A 641 32.36 4.35 17.36
CA LEU A 641 31.78 5.23 16.35
C LEU A 641 30.27 5.09 16.17
N GLY A 642 29.73 3.88 16.37
CA GLY A 642 28.34 3.54 16.07
C GLY A 642 28.18 2.85 14.70
N ASP A 643 26.97 2.37 14.42
CA ASP A 643 26.55 1.69 13.18
C ASP A 643 25.17 2.21 12.72
N THR A 644 24.65 1.76 11.58
CA THR A 644 23.34 2.24 11.07
C THR A 644 22.16 1.59 11.78
N LEU A 645 21.07 2.33 12.01
CA LEU A 645 19.91 1.86 12.78
C LEU A 645 18.60 1.98 11.98
N ASN A 646 17.59 1.14 12.27
CA ASN A 646 16.21 1.26 11.77
C ASN A 646 15.13 1.21 12.87
N ASP A 647 15.50 1.43 14.12
CA ASP A 647 14.55 1.47 15.23
C ASP A 647 13.65 2.71 15.15
N LEU A 648 12.33 2.49 15.24
CA LEU A 648 11.32 3.53 15.43
C LEU A 648 10.95 3.62 16.91
N TRP A 649 10.94 4.83 17.45
CA TRP A 649 10.57 5.13 18.82
C TRP A 649 9.48 6.20 18.90
N GLU A 650 8.62 6.09 19.90
CA GLU A 650 7.70 7.15 20.36
C GLU A 650 8.16 7.64 21.74
N PHE A 651 8.18 8.96 21.96
CA PHE A 651 8.27 9.57 23.29
C PHE A 651 6.93 10.22 23.64
N SER A 652 6.29 9.73 24.71
CA SER A 652 5.03 10.27 25.23
C SER A 652 4.93 10.05 26.75
N GLY A 653 4.20 10.94 27.44
CA GLY A 653 4.04 10.87 28.90
C GLY A 653 5.35 10.91 29.71
N GLY A 654 6.45 11.41 29.13
CA GLY A 654 7.78 11.39 29.75
C GLY A 654 8.55 10.07 29.63
N GLN A 655 8.14 9.15 28.75
CA GLN A 655 8.76 7.83 28.58
C GLN A 655 8.95 7.48 27.09
N TRP A 656 9.98 6.68 26.79
CA TRP A 656 10.20 6.13 25.46
C TRP A 656 9.56 4.76 25.29
N THR A 657 9.01 4.52 24.10
CA THR A 657 8.49 3.24 23.62
C THR A 657 9.25 2.86 22.36
N TRP A 658 9.86 1.67 22.33
CA TRP A 658 10.35 1.09 21.08
C TRP A 658 9.16 0.52 20.31
N VAL A 659 8.86 1.06 19.12
CA VAL A 659 7.62 0.76 18.37
C VAL A 659 7.88 -0.22 17.22
N SER A 660 8.91 0.03 16.40
CA SER A 660 9.20 -0.77 15.20
C SER A 660 10.71 -0.84 14.93
N GLY A 661 11.12 -1.57 13.90
CA GLY A 661 12.53 -1.81 13.58
C GLY A 661 13.23 -2.81 14.51
N SER A 662 14.56 -2.83 14.46
CA SER A 662 15.41 -3.76 15.20
C SER A 662 16.08 -3.10 16.40
N ASN A 663 16.34 -3.88 17.46
CA ASN A 663 17.21 -3.48 18.57
C ASN A 663 18.71 -3.73 18.31
N LEU A 664 19.06 -4.14 17.09
CA LEU A 664 20.41 -4.35 16.57
C LEU A 664 20.62 -3.56 15.28
N ALA A 665 21.83 -3.04 15.09
CA ALA A 665 22.23 -2.22 13.95
C ALA A 665 22.39 -3.03 12.63
N ASN A 666 22.58 -2.31 11.51
CA ASN A 666 22.95 -2.83 10.18
C ASN A 666 22.01 -3.92 9.63
N GLN A 667 20.70 -3.65 9.69
CA GLN A 667 19.65 -4.57 9.22
C GLN A 667 19.11 -4.18 7.85
N ASN A 668 18.96 -5.18 6.96
CA ASN A 668 18.29 -5.04 5.67
C ASN A 668 16.80 -4.65 5.83
N GLY A 669 16.29 -3.91 4.84
CA GLY A 669 14.87 -3.56 4.77
C GLY A 669 14.01 -4.69 4.21
N THR A 670 12.79 -4.81 4.72
CA THR A 670 11.74 -5.72 4.23
C THR A 670 10.62 -4.88 3.63
N TYR A 671 10.49 -4.91 2.30
CA TYR A 671 9.68 -3.97 1.52
C TYR A 671 8.27 -4.46 1.16
N GLY A 672 7.99 -5.77 1.35
CA GLY A 672 6.66 -6.34 1.10
C GLY A 672 6.18 -6.16 -0.35
N THR A 673 4.97 -5.62 -0.49
CA THR A 673 4.40 -5.17 -1.78
C THR A 673 4.24 -3.66 -1.71
N GLN A 674 4.65 -2.96 -2.76
CA GLN A 674 4.56 -1.50 -2.85
C GLN A 674 3.10 -1.04 -2.72
N THR A 675 2.90 0.14 -2.12
CA THR A 675 1.61 0.77 -1.75
C THR A 675 0.71 -0.03 -0.77
N LEU A 676 1.18 -1.13 -0.19
CA LEU A 676 0.42 -1.92 0.79
C LEU A 676 1.07 -1.92 2.19
N PRO A 677 0.31 -1.62 3.27
CA PRO A 677 0.77 -1.82 4.64
C PRO A 677 0.88 -3.31 4.98
N ALA A 678 1.92 -3.68 5.70
CA ALA A 678 2.03 -4.99 6.33
C ALA A 678 2.86 -4.91 7.62
N ALA A 679 2.51 -5.73 8.62
CA ALA A 679 3.25 -5.84 9.88
C ALA A 679 4.68 -6.42 9.73
N ALA A 680 5.02 -6.96 8.56
CA ALA A 680 6.36 -7.40 8.19
C ALA A 680 7.16 -6.33 7.42
N ASN A 681 6.54 -5.22 7.00
CA ASN A 681 7.22 -4.13 6.34
C ASN A 681 8.08 -3.37 7.37
N VAL A 682 9.38 -3.24 7.10
CA VAL A 682 10.33 -2.54 7.96
C VAL A 682 11.40 -1.90 7.07
N PRO A 683 11.61 -0.57 7.09
CA PRO A 683 12.68 0.05 6.32
C PRO A 683 14.06 -0.41 6.84
N GLY A 684 15.04 -0.51 5.94
CA GLY A 684 16.41 -0.90 6.32
C GLY A 684 17.18 0.20 7.04
N SER A 685 18.20 -0.21 7.79
CA SER A 685 19.01 0.65 8.68
C SER A 685 19.69 1.79 7.94
N ARG A 686 19.47 3.05 8.34
CA ARG A 686 19.86 4.22 7.53
C ARG A 686 20.05 5.50 8.32
N TRP A 687 20.75 6.46 7.72
CA TRP A 687 20.97 7.80 8.23
C TRP A 687 20.98 8.84 7.11
N GLY A 688 20.68 10.09 7.46
CA GLY A 688 20.63 11.20 6.50
C GLY A 688 19.46 11.13 5.52
N SER A 689 18.41 10.39 5.87
CA SER A 689 17.06 10.55 5.32
C SER A 689 16.47 11.87 5.82
N GLY A 690 15.55 12.47 5.08
CA GLY A 690 14.74 13.59 5.56
C GLY A 690 13.26 13.20 5.63
N GLY A 691 12.51 13.78 6.57
CA GLY A 691 11.14 13.38 6.87
C GLY A 691 10.16 14.54 7.07
N TRP A 692 8.88 14.21 6.98
CA TRP A 692 7.73 15.11 7.12
C TRP A 692 6.53 14.35 7.70
N THR A 693 5.48 15.08 8.09
CA THR A 693 4.17 14.51 8.44
C THR A 693 3.15 14.89 7.37
N ASP A 694 2.13 14.05 7.16
CA ASP A 694 0.96 14.41 6.34
C ASP A 694 -0.18 15.03 7.20
N ALA A 695 -1.30 15.39 6.56
CA ALA A 695 -2.49 15.92 7.25
C ALA A 695 -3.21 14.88 8.13
N SER A 696 -3.01 13.60 7.84
CA SER A 696 -3.46 12.45 8.62
C SER A 696 -2.52 12.13 9.80
N ASN A 697 -1.44 12.90 9.97
CA ASN A 697 -0.32 12.78 10.93
C ASN A 697 0.67 11.63 10.70
N ASN A 698 0.55 10.83 9.64
CA ASN A 698 1.46 9.71 9.43
C ASN A 698 2.90 10.19 9.21
N LEU A 699 3.87 9.35 9.57
CA LEU A 699 5.29 9.74 9.60
C LEU A 699 5.97 9.32 8.29
N TRP A 700 6.32 10.29 7.45
CA TRP A 700 6.95 10.04 6.16
C TRP A 700 8.44 10.33 6.17
N PHE A 701 9.22 9.57 5.40
CA PHE A 701 10.59 9.95 5.03
C PHE A 701 11.00 9.49 3.63
N PHE A 702 12.07 10.11 3.12
CA PHE A 702 12.69 9.79 1.84
C PHE A 702 14.19 9.48 1.98
N GLY A 703 14.63 8.42 1.28
CA GLY A 703 16.03 8.14 0.95
C GLY A 703 16.95 7.91 2.15
N GLY A 704 18.16 8.46 2.07
CA GLY A 704 19.25 8.33 3.05
C GLY A 704 20.44 7.52 2.53
N TRP A 705 21.36 7.18 3.43
CA TRP A 705 22.38 6.14 3.20
C TRP A 705 22.22 5.05 4.24
N GLY A 706 22.25 3.81 3.79
CA GLY A 706 21.88 2.69 4.62
C GLY A 706 21.54 1.46 3.81
N TYR A 707 20.71 0.60 4.40
CA TYR A 707 20.50 -0.76 3.96
C TYR A 707 19.23 -0.90 3.12
N GLY A 708 19.36 -1.47 1.92
CA GLY A 708 18.25 -1.95 1.10
C GLY A 708 17.80 -3.35 1.49
N SER A 709 17.12 -4.05 0.59
CA SER A 709 16.68 -5.45 0.79
C SER A 709 17.72 -6.48 0.35
N ILE A 710 18.55 -6.17 -0.67
CA ILE A 710 19.38 -7.16 -1.36
C ILE A 710 20.66 -7.49 -0.59
N THR A 711 20.81 -8.75 -0.17
CA THR A 711 21.94 -9.19 0.68
C THR A 711 23.32 -9.19 -0.01
N SER A 712 23.39 -9.03 -1.34
CA SER A 712 24.68 -8.99 -2.08
C SER A 712 25.29 -7.59 -2.21
N HIS A 713 24.46 -6.54 -2.16
CA HIS A 713 24.89 -5.14 -2.09
C HIS A 713 24.03 -4.44 -1.03
N PRO A 714 24.14 -4.82 0.26
CA PRO A 714 23.15 -4.44 1.26
C PRO A 714 23.13 -2.94 1.52
N GLN A 715 24.28 -2.24 1.47
CA GLN A 715 24.39 -0.83 1.89
C GLN A 715 24.78 0.13 0.75
N GLY A 716 24.23 1.34 0.80
CA GLY A 716 24.52 2.42 -0.15
C GLY A 716 23.54 3.59 0.01
N TYR A 717 23.47 4.44 -1.01
CA TYR A 717 22.48 5.53 -1.08
C TYR A 717 21.09 4.95 -1.42
N LEU A 718 20.01 5.63 -1.00
CA LEU A 718 18.62 5.15 -1.14
C LEU A 718 17.71 6.23 -1.76
N ASN A 719 16.64 5.83 -2.47
CA ASN A 719 15.59 6.72 -3.01
C ASN A 719 14.16 6.26 -2.68
N ASP A 720 14.00 5.35 -1.72
CA ASP A 720 12.70 4.88 -1.27
C ASP A 720 11.95 5.92 -0.44
N ILE A 721 10.62 5.92 -0.58
CA ILE A 721 9.68 6.67 0.25
C ILE A 721 8.93 5.69 1.13
N TRP A 722 8.84 6.04 2.41
CA TRP A 722 8.17 5.25 3.45
C TRP A 722 7.22 6.11 4.26
N GLU A 723 6.05 5.56 4.59
CA GLU A 723 5.08 6.09 5.56
C GLU A 723 4.98 5.11 6.75
N TYR A 724 5.03 5.60 7.99
CA TYR A 724 4.53 4.88 9.16
C TYR A 724 3.12 5.34 9.47
N GLN A 725 2.15 4.47 9.18
CA GLN A 725 0.73 4.79 9.25
C GLN A 725 0.19 4.61 10.66
N HIS A 726 -0.33 5.68 11.28
CA HIS A 726 -0.81 5.63 12.67
C HIS A 726 -2.10 4.83 12.86
N SER A 727 -2.97 4.77 11.85
CA SER A 727 -4.25 4.03 11.92
C SER A 727 -4.08 2.52 11.95
N THR A 728 -3.01 1.99 11.37
CA THR A 728 -2.70 0.54 11.29
C THR A 728 -1.46 0.13 12.10
N GLY A 729 -0.61 1.09 12.47
CA GLY A 729 0.64 0.88 13.19
C GLY A 729 1.74 0.24 12.35
N GLN A 730 1.69 0.39 11.02
CA GLN A 730 2.49 -0.36 10.05
C GLN A 730 3.21 0.54 9.05
N TRP A 731 4.29 0.03 8.44
CA TRP A 731 5.01 0.74 7.39
C TRP A 731 4.43 0.44 5.99
N ILE A 732 4.34 1.47 5.15
CA ILE A 732 4.03 1.38 3.72
C ILE A 732 5.26 1.84 2.92
N TRP A 733 5.69 1.03 1.96
CA TRP A 733 6.67 1.43 0.95
C TRP A 733 5.92 2.01 -0.26
N TRP A 734 6.09 3.30 -0.52
CA TRP A 734 5.28 4.03 -1.51
C TRP A 734 5.95 4.17 -2.89
N LYS A 735 7.25 4.48 -2.92
CA LYS A 735 8.00 4.72 -4.16
C LYS A 735 9.50 4.47 -3.98
N GLY A 736 10.27 4.65 -5.06
CA GLY A 736 11.70 4.36 -5.10
C GLY A 736 12.01 2.86 -5.12
N SER A 737 13.28 2.51 -4.96
CA SER A 737 13.77 1.14 -5.06
C SER A 737 13.85 0.42 -3.72
N ASN A 738 13.77 -0.91 -3.75
CA ASN A 738 14.13 -1.78 -2.63
C ASN A 738 15.63 -2.16 -2.61
N ASP A 739 16.44 -1.52 -3.46
CA ASP A 739 17.88 -1.69 -3.60
C ASP A 739 18.61 -0.33 -3.63
N VAL A 740 19.90 -0.35 -3.31
CA VAL A 740 20.74 0.84 -3.10
C VAL A 740 21.35 1.38 -4.40
N ASN A 741 21.92 2.59 -4.33
CA ASN A 741 22.76 3.21 -5.38
C ASN A 741 22.09 3.34 -6.76
N GLN A 742 20.77 3.58 -6.78
CA GLN A 742 20.00 3.67 -8.01
C GLN A 742 20.09 5.06 -8.65
N ASN A 743 20.42 5.09 -9.94
CA ASN A 743 20.37 6.28 -10.77
C ASN A 743 18.92 6.77 -10.94
N GLY A 744 18.74 8.08 -11.06
CA GLY A 744 17.44 8.68 -11.30
C GLY A 744 17.04 8.70 -12.79
N GLN A 745 15.78 9.07 -13.04
CA GLN A 745 15.19 9.25 -14.36
C GLN A 745 14.49 10.61 -14.36
N TYR A 746 15.01 11.54 -15.19
CA TYR A 746 14.68 12.97 -15.15
C TYR A 746 13.97 13.31 -16.47
N LEU A 747 12.64 13.44 -16.41
CA LEU A 747 11.76 13.61 -17.57
C LEU A 747 10.83 14.81 -17.32
N THR A 748 10.71 15.68 -18.31
CA THR A 748 10.00 16.96 -18.20
C THR A 748 8.61 16.93 -18.87
N ASN A 749 7.96 18.09 -18.91
CA ASN A 749 6.63 18.31 -19.49
C ASN A 749 6.38 17.58 -20.82
N GLY A 750 5.28 16.82 -20.88
CA GLY A 750 4.86 16.05 -22.06
C GLY A 750 5.11 14.54 -21.96
N ILE A 751 5.79 14.08 -20.91
CA ILE A 751 5.91 12.65 -20.55
C ILE A 751 5.22 12.43 -19.19
N PRO A 752 4.53 11.28 -18.97
CA PRO A 752 3.95 10.93 -17.68
C PRO A 752 4.95 11.01 -16.51
N TYR A 753 4.70 11.86 -15.51
CA TYR A 753 5.57 12.07 -14.34
C TYR A 753 5.75 10.80 -13.49
N VAL A 754 4.88 9.81 -13.64
CA VAL A 754 5.03 8.44 -13.08
C VAL A 754 6.36 7.76 -13.42
N LYS A 755 7.08 8.24 -14.45
CA LYS A 755 8.40 7.77 -14.87
C LYS A 755 9.56 8.58 -14.29
N ASN A 756 9.29 9.65 -13.55
CA ASN A 756 10.33 10.37 -12.83
C ASN A 756 10.76 9.58 -11.60
N VAL A 757 12.07 9.45 -11.44
CA VAL A 757 12.70 8.75 -10.34
C VAL A 757 13.81 9.63 -9.81
N VAL A 758 13.69 10.09 -8.57
CA VAL A 758 14.79 10.79 -7.90
C VAL A 758 15.94 9.82 -7.68
N GLY A 759 17.15 10.23 -8.06
CA GLY A 759 18.35 9.40 -7.85
C GLY A 759 18.69 9.25 -6.37
N ALA A 760 19.22 8.08 -6.00
CA ALA A 760 19.46 7.66 -4.62
C ALA A 760 20.45 8.59 -3.89
N ARG A 761 20.05 9.12 -2.72
CA ARG A 761 20.74 10.23 -2.06
C ARG A 761 20.56 10.29 -0.55
N ARG A 762 21.49 10.98 0.13
CA ARG A 762 21.46 11.31 1.57
C ARG A 762 21.72 12.80 1.79
N GLY A 763 21.21 13.36 2.88
CA GLY A 763 21.49 14.74 3.29
C GLY A 763 21.04 15.78 2.26
N ALA A 764 19.95 15.51 1.54
CA ALA A 764 19.29 16.51 0.71
C ALA A 764 18.66 17.59 1.61
N GLY A 765 18.61 18.83 1.14
CA GLY A 765 17.75 19.83 1.75
C GLY A 765 16.30 19.43 1.53
N ILE A 766 15.51 19.35 2.61
CA ILE A 766 14.06 19.09 2.52
C ILE A 766 13.33 20.28 3.13
N TRP A 767 12.21 20.62 2.51
CA TRP A 767 11.19 21.50 3.09
C TRP A 767 9.94 20.68 3.32
N VAL A 768 9.54 20.60 4.59
CA VAL A 768 8.23 20.11 5.02
C VAL A 768 7.11 20.92 4.34
N PRO A 769 5.93 20.32 4.08
CA PRO A 769 4.97 20.84 3.12
C PRO A 769 4.45 22.24 3.44
N ASP A 770 4.05 22.97 2.40
CA ASP A 770 3.74 24.40 2.45
C ASP A 770 2.52 24.76 3.32
N ALA A 771 2.81 25.08 4.59
CA ALA A 771 1.94 25.66 5.62
C ALA A 771 0.88 24.70 6.25
N PRO A 772 0.43 24.96 7.50
CA PRO A 772 -0.22 23.95 8.36
C PRO A 772 -1.70 23.70 8.07
N ALA A 773 -2.15 23.89 6.82
CA ALA A 773 -3.54 23.73 6.43
C ALA A 773 -3.66 23.33 4.94
N CYS A 774 -3.22 22.11 4.60
CA CYS A 774 -3.55 21.48 3.32
C CYS A 774 -5.07 21.48 3.12
N PRO A 775 -5.63 22.22 2.14
CA PRO A 775 -7.07 22.28 1.98
C PRO A 775 -7.55 20.98 1.31
N VAL A 776 -8.22 20.12 2.07
CA VAL A 776 -8.89 18.89 1.57
C VAL A 776 -10.07 19.22 0.62
N THR A 777 -10.18 20.46 0.14
CA THR A 777 -11.31 20.98 -0.63
C THR A 777 -10.88 22.06 -1.65
N GLY A 778 -10.37 21.63 -2.80
CA GLY A 778 -10.72 22.20 -4.11
C GLY A 778 -10.62 23.72 -4.33
N ALA A 779 -9.51 24.36 -3.95
CA ALA A 779 -9.30 25.79 -4.23
C ALA A 779 -7.84 26.09 -4.65
N VAL A 780 -7.54 25.96 -5.94
CA VAL A 780 -6.21 26.31 -6.49
C VAL A 780 -6.26 27.69 -7.16
N GLY A 781 -5.63 28.67 -6.52
CA GLY A 781 -5.46 30.03 -7.05
C GLY A 781 -4.04 30.53 -6.84
N ASN A 782 -3.12 30.12 -7.71
CA ASN A 782 -1.70 30.50 -7.72
C ASN A 782 -0.90 30.25 -6.42
N GLY A 783 -1.31 29.30 -5.57
CA GLY A 783 -0.52 28.83 -4.43
C GLY A 783 -1.23 27.74 -3.63
N GLY A 784 -0.45 26.90 -2.92
CA GLY A 784 -0.99 25.98 -1.90
C GLY A 784 -1.34 24.55 -2.34
N ALA A 785 -0.53 23.93 -3.20
CA ALA A 785 -0.49 22.46 -3.29
C ALA A 785 0.59 21.93 -2.32
N CYS A 786 0.28 20.89 -1.53
CA CYS A 786 1.12 20.43 -0.42
C CYS A 786 2.33 19.58 -0.85
N TYR A 787 3.16 20.13 -1.74
CA TYR A 787 4.40 19.49 -2.14
C TYR A 787 5.43 19.47 -1.02
N VAL A 788 6.10 18.34 -0.85
CA VAL A 788 7.40 18.23 -0.18
C VAL A 788 8.46 18.59 -1.21
N TRP A 789 9.33 19.54 -0.87
CA TRP A 789 10.41 19.97 -1.75
C TRP A 789 11.72 19.29 -1.34
N VAL A 790 12.50 18.83 -2.30
CA VAL A 790 13.81 18.18 -2.09
C VAL A 790 14.85 18.81 -3.01
N PHE A 791 15.94 19.30 -2.43
CA PHE A 791 17.07 19.87 -3.17
C PHE A 791 18.37 19.10 -2.90
N GLY A 792 19.04 18.71 -3.98
CA GLY A 792 20.43 18.28 -3.93
C GLY A 792 20.68 17.07 -3.02
N GLY A 793 21.72 17.13 -2.19
CA GLY A 793 22.22 16.03 -1.38
C GLY A 793 23.39 15.29 -2.05
N ALA A 794 24.04 14.39 -1.33
CA ALA A 794 25.04 13.48 -1.90
C ALA A 794 24.34 12.23 -2.42
N GLY A 795 24.58 11.84 -3.67
CA GLY A 795 23.86 10.74 -4.31
C GLY A 795 24.13 10.56 -5.80
N TYR A 796 23.20 9.88 -6.46
CA TYR A 796 23.24 9.58 -7.89
C TYR A 796 22.32 10.51 -8.71
N ASP A 797 22.72 10.77 -9.95
CA ASP A 797 22.03 11.62 -10.93
C ASP A 797 21.35 10.76 -12.02
N ASN A 798 21.08 11.33 -13.21
CA ASN A 798 20.56 10.59 -14.38
C ASN A 798 21.64 10.02 -15.33
N SER A 799 22.92 10.35 -15.12
CA SER A 799 24.00 10.27 -16.12
C SER A 799 24.44 8.85 -16.51
N GLN A 800 23.89 7.84 -15.86
CA GLN A 800 24.31 6.43 -15.93
C GLN A 800 25.75 6.18 -15.45
N ASN A 801 26.35 7.14 -14.73
CA ASN A 801 27.60 6.96 -14.01
C ASN A 801 27.44 5.91 -12.88
N THR A 802 28.56 5.36 -12.43
CA THR A 802 28.65 4.42 -11.29
C THR A 802 29.14 5.08 -10.00
N SER A 803 29.69 6.29 -10.11
CA SER A 803 30.12 7.11 -8.97
C SER A 803 29.05 8.13 -8.58
N PRO A 804 28.71 8.26 -7.28
CA PRO A 804 27.86 9.35 -6.79
C PRO A 804 28.64 10.67 -6.71
N GLY A 805 27.92 11.78 -6.57
CA GLY A 805 28.47 13.11 -6.31
C GLY A 805 27.49 13.98 -5.53
N TYR A 806 27.70 15.30 -5.54
CA TYR A 806 26.80 16.27 -4.92
C TYR A 806 25.82 16.84 -5.94
N LEU A 807 24.54 16.88 -5.60
CA LEU A 807 23.47 17.20 -6.52
C LEU A 807 22.96 18.64 -6.27
N ASN A 808 22.46 19.31 -7.30
CA ASN A 808 21.82 20.64 -7.25
C ASN A 808 20.43 20.65 -7.92
N ASP A 809 19.82 19.47 -8.05
CA ASP A 809 18.50 19.31 -8.64
C ASP A 809 17.39 19.59 -7.61
N LEU A 810 16.38 20.35 -8.05
CA LEU A 810 15.19 20.66 -7.26
C LEU A 810 14.02 19.78 -7.69
N TRP A 811 13.34 19.20 -6.71
CA TRP A 811 12.24 18.27 -6.90
C TRP A 811 11.07 18.64 -6.01
N THR A 812 9.87 18.32 -6.49
CA THR A 812 8.64 18.30 -5.69
C THR A 812 8.04 16.90 -5.69
N TYR A 813 7.52 16.48 -4.54
CA TYR A 813 6.75 15.25 -4.35
C TYR A 813 5.40 15.62 -3.77
N LEU A 814 4.30 15.08 -4.30
CA LEU A 814 2.97 15.27 -3.71
C LEU A 814 2.64 14.04 -2.85
N PRO A 815 2.70 14.13 -1.50
CA PRO A 815 2.42 13.00 -0.61
C PRO A 815 0.95 12.58 -0.71
N PHE A 816 0.67 11.30 -0.48
CA PHE A 816 -0.70 10.81 -0.44
C PHE A 816 -1.48 11.46 0.73
N PRO A 817 -2.77 11.86 0.55
CA PRO A 817 -3.56 12.58 1.56
C PRO A 817 -4.06 11.72 2.74
#